data_AF-A0A949CNE0-F1
#
_entry.id   AF-A0A949CNE0-F1
#
_cell.length_a   1.000
_cell.length_b   1.000
_cell.length_c   1.000
_cell.angle_alpha   90.00
_cell.angle_beta   90.00
_cell.angle_gamma   90.00
#
_symmetry.space_group_name_H-M   'P 1'
#
loop_
_entity.id
_entity.type
_entity.pdbx_description
1 polymer ?
#
loop_
_entity_poly.entity_id
_entity_poly.type
_entity_poly.pdbx_seq_one_letter_code
_entity_poly.pdbx_strand_id
1 'polypeptide(L)'
;MSDPSYSRISRDVDRERLIDALCDRFEKAYLEAERPRIEDYLVKADGPTQQPLLVELIALELYYRRRMGESPAMSEYQLRFPGISEEKLFVSQDKSLHDGIGPLARPTGVEVPTLSEDESVPQRPVSTESPRSFGDYEILETIARGGMGVVYKARQKSLDRIVALKMILAGEFASQQEVDRFCSEAKAAAMLEHPGIVPIFDIGENEGMHFFTMAYVEGPSLAARLHEGPMEPKQAARIVADVTDAVQYAHEHGVIHRDLKPANILLDKRFKPRVTDFGLAKRASGKESITQTGEVLGTASYMPPEQAAGRIDAIGPTSDVYALGAVLYSLIAGRPPFQAASTVGTLLQVIEQEPVAPRQLNASIPLDLETIILKCLEKSLPRRYATAKQLGEELHRFIAGEPILARPVSRLEKIVRWCRRNPSKVLNIAGIALFALAAIVAWGFLRVREREVSLQEQAAALAGQLNVADESRLSTLLEQISKFTRTKPLLQSQFDSSPIGSRERYRAALGLLPGTDAVLREICHAWLDSNWSEWILIRDQLAPQMDSVSVWLQEWDAARVAELEDAQFVRFAAIRAAAMGDAAHVSFGFSDNDAERMVTAVMLELLRDPSQLMSCARALAPLRRELETPLTFRTHYSRKELVPEASVASRLMAEFFWNEAGKLIAIGGVSKSEWIPILFGNTRGDTTFRDRLIDRLQSPIQYKDWEIRIIDCRKHAIAAAMLYKLGESELVWPLLYHRENTTVRSLIIDWIPVIQRDPRILIQKARSLIDDRPRHIQSVIKSGNSSKTPNLWLFDDKSSLLRAVLTTLGNYPSRVVQRSVDESFWKKLAEQYEFDPDPGLHSVCEWLFRVLDRKASLEPIDARLQELKADRLGWRVIANGHTLATLHGPLEYEAGSDPLDPFRLAGEFIDPYSGVKESWSEDDLHTATIPRSFMIALHETRLSQMHHFDPDFHSLHNKALGPSTEHPACRVSWQKAASYCNWLSQKEGISEDQWCFVPSEDGGLRLAADYLDRNGYRLPSEAEWEYACRAGTSTRTYLGDSEELLLNNVWFVENSKEKILSVPGMLKGNGLGMFDTLGNVIEWCMDGFDNRDPRSRLRSLDVVTPLDLNMEMNRICRGSSLYSMAYSLRAADYGNFPSTYREGNTGFRIARTLAK
;
A
#
# COMPACT_ATOMS: atom_id res chain seq x y z
N MET A 1 -59.15 16.23 -29.49
CA MET A 1 -58.30 16.95 -30.46
C MET A 1 -56.90 16.94 -29.89
N SER A 2 -56.01 16.15 -30.48
CA SER A 2 -54.61 15.99 -30.07
C SER A 2 -53.82 17.26 -30.37
N ASP A 3 -53.16 17.80 -29.35
CA ASP A 3 -52.31 18.99 -29.43
C ASP A 3 -51.15 18.78 -30.44
N PRO A 4 -50.99 19.62 -31.47
CA PRO A 4 -49.93 19.49 -32.48
C PRO A 4 -48.50 19.54 -31.89
N SER A 5 -48.32 20.16 -30.72
CA SER A 5 -47.02 20.30 -30.04
C SER A 5 -46.45 18.97 -29.53
N TYR A 6 -47.32 18.09 -28.99
CA TYR A 6 -46.94 16.76 -28.48
C TYR A 6 -46.45 15.83 -29.61
N SER A 7 -46.96 16.02 -30.83
CA SER A 7 -46.55 15.24 -32.01
C SER A 7 -45.19 15.65 -32.58
N ARG A 8 -44.70 16.86 -32.27
CA ARG A 8 -43.37 17.33 -32.70
C ARG A 8 -42.28 16.90 -31.73
N ILE A 9 -42.48 17.08 -30.42
CA ILE A 9 -41.52 16.63 -29.39
C ILE A 9 -41.25 15.13 -29.47
N SER A 10 -42.30 14.31 -29.70
CA SER A 10 -42.13 12.87 -29.95
C SER A 10 -41.27 12.59 -31.20
N ARG A 11 -41.49 13.32 -32.30
CA ARG A 11 -40.75 13.13 -33.56
C ARG A 11 -39.29 13.57 -33.46
N ASP A 12 -39.00 14.59 -32.68
CA ASP A 12 -37.65 15.12 -32.47
C ASP A 12 -36.82 14.18 -31.60
N VAL A 13 -37.41 13.65 -30.52
CA VAL A 13 -36.82 12.56 -29.72
C VAL A 13 -36.63 11.29 -30.55
N ASP A 14 -37.58 10.95 -31.43
CA ASP A 14 -37.47 9.78 -32.31
C ASP A 14 -36.38 9.96 -33.39
N ARG A 15 -36.13 11.19 -33.84
CA ARG A 15 -35.09 11.52 -34.82
C ARG A 15 -33.69 11.47 -34.20
N GLU A 16 -33.51 12.03 -33.01
CA GLU A 16 -32.26 11.90 -32.25
C GLU A 16 -32.01 10.44 -31.86
N ARG A 17 -33.03 9.72 -31.38
CA ARG A 17 -32.92 8.27 -31.13
C ARG A 17 -32.51 7.49 -32.37
N LEU A 18 -32.99 7.88 -33.56
CA LEU A 18 -32.58 7.23 -34.80
C LEU A 18 -31.12 7.54 -35.16
N ILE A 19 -30.67 8.79 -35.00
CA ILE A 19 -29.26 9.17 -35.21
C ILE A 19 -28.38 8.40 -34.23
N ASP A 20 -28.71 8.42 -32.94
CA ASP A 20 -27.98 7.73 -31.88
C ASP A 20 -27.91 6.23 -32.17
N ALA A 21 -29.05 5.58 -32.45
CA ALA A 21 -29.07 4.15 -32.77
C ALA A 21 -28.31 3.80 -34.06
N LEU A 22 -28.20 4.73 -35.03
CA LEU A 22 -27.39 4.52 -36.24
C LEU A 22 -25.89 4.72 -35.96
N CYS A 23 -25.52 5.73 -35.19
CA CYS A 23 -24.15 5.97 -34.72
C CYS A 23 -23.65 4.83 -33.84
N ASP A 24 -24.45 4.35 -32.89
CA ASP A 24 -24.10 3.22 -32.01
C ASP A 24 -23.87 1.94 -32.81
N ARG A 25 -24.70 1.68 -33.84
CA ARG A 25 -24.51 0.53 -34.74
C ARG A 25 -23.26 0.69 -35.60
N PHE A 26 -22.98 1.90 -36.09
CA PHE A 26 -21.80 2.20 -36.89
C PHE A 26 -20.52 2.02 -36.08
N GLU A 27 -20.51 2.52 -34.85
CA GLU A 27 -19.40 2.37 -33.92
C GLU A 27 -19.20 0.92 -33.48
N LYS A 28 -20.30 0.20 -33.20
CA LYS A 28 -20.24 -1.23 -32.88
C LYS A 28 -19.56 -2.03 -34.00
N ALA A 29 -19.86 -1.74 -35.26
CA ALA A 29 -19.20 -2.38 -36.40
C ALA A 29 -17.68 -2.11 -36.39
N TYR A 30 -17.25 -0.86 -36.12
CA TYR A 30 -15.82 -0.54 -35.96
C TYR A 30 -15.14 -1.30 -34.81
N LEU A 31 -15.84 -1.49 -33.69
CA LEU A 31 -15.35 -2.22 -32.51
C LEU A 31 -15.30 -3.75 -32.71
N GLU A 32 -16.11 -4.29 -33.63
CA GLU A 32 -16.11 -5.69 -34.05
C GLU A 32 -15.11 -5.94 -35.21
N ALA A 33 -14.15 -5.02 -35.40
CA ALA A 33 -13.14 -5.01 -36.48
C ALA A 33 -13.73 -4.96 -37.90
N GLU A 34 -15.00 -4.62 -38.06
CA GLU A 34 -15.60 -4.35 -39.36
C GLU A 34 -15.24 -2.92 -39.82
N ARG A 35 -15.21 -2.69 -41.14
CA ARG A 35 -15.05 -1.34 -41.74
C ARG A 35 -16.39 -0.86 -42.30
N PRO A 36 -17.31 -0.34 -41.46
CA PRO A 36 -18.61 0.11 -41.91
C PRO A 36 -18.45 1.34 -42.83
N ARG A 37 -19.27 1.41 -43.89
CA ARG A 37 -19.31 2.57 -44.76
C ARG A 37 -20.39 3.53 -44.29
N ILE A 38 -20.06 4.80 -44.14
CA ILE A 38 -20.99 5.87 -43.72
C ILE A 38 -22.26 5.85 -44.59
N GLU A 39 -22.10 5.61 -45.89
CA GLU A 39 -23.15 5.54 -46.90
C GLU A 39 -24.25 4.51 -46.53
N ASP A 40 -23.88 3.37 -45.95
CA ASP A 40 -24.80 2.29 -45.57
C ASP A 40 -25.70 2.65 -44.38
N TYR A 41 -25.34 3.71 -43.65
CA TYR A 41 -26.05 4.22 -42.49
C TYR A 41 -26.85 5.48 -42.82
N LEU A 42 -26.37 6.31 -43.75
CA LEU A 42 -27.11 7.48 -44.23
C LEU A 42 -28.43 7.12 -44.92
N VAL A 43 -28.47 6.03 -45.67
CA VAL A 43 -29.69 5.58 -46.37
C VAL A 43 -30.80 5.19 -45.37
N LYS A 44 -30.46 4.92 -44.11
CA LYS A 44 -31.41 4.55 -43.05
C LYS A 44 -32.02 5.77 -42.34
N ALA A 45 -31.56 6.98 -42.66
CA ALA A 45 -32.08 8.24 -42.16
C ALA A 45 -32.89 8.97 -43.23
N ASP A 46 -33.97 9.66 -42.84
CA ASP A 46 -34.78 10.51 -43.72
C ASP A 46 -34.08 11.85 -44.02
N GLY A 47 -34.54 12.55 -45.06
CA GLY A 47 -33.85 13.70 -45.65
C GLY A 47 -33.34 14.76 -44.65
N PRO A 48 -34.14 15.21 -43.67
CA PRO A 48 -33.67 16.14 -42.64
C PRO A 48 -32.54 15.55 -41.79
N THR A 49 -32.60 14.26 -41.48
CA THR A 49 -31.71 13.55 -40.53
C THR A 49 -30.38 13.13 -41.14
N GLN A 50 -30.30 13.04 -42.47
CA GLN A 50 -29.09 12.60 -43.18
C GLN A 50 -27.88 13.51 -42.95
N GLN A 51 -28.06 14.83 -42.98
CA GLN A 51 -26.92 15.75 -42.86
C GLN A 51 -26.34 15.82 -41.44
N PRO A 52 -27.16 15.87 -40.37
CA PRO A 52 -26.65 15.70 -39.00
C PRO A 52 -25.98 14.34 -38.77
N LEU A 53 -26.58 13.24 -39.26
CA LEU A 53 -26.00 11.90 -39.15
C LEU A 53 -24.65 11.79 -39.88
N LEU A 54 -24.51 12.40 -41.07
CA LEU A 54 -23.27 12.42 -41.84
C LEU A 54 -22.10 13.02 -41.05
N VAL A 55 -22.32 14.15 -40.39
CA VAL A 55 -21.28 14.83 -39.59
C VAL A 55 -20.84 13.96 -38.42
N GLU A 56 -21.78 13.30 -37.75
CA GLU A 56 -21.51 12.39 -36.62
C GLU A 56 -20.76 11.13 -37.06
N LEU A 57 -21.15 10.52 -38.18
CA LEU A 57 -20.49 9.32 -38.70
C LEU A 57 -19.06 9.62 -39.22
N ILE A 58 -18.83 10.78 -39.83
CA ILE A 58 -17.46 11.20 -40.24
C ILE A 58 -16.57 11.36 -39.01
N ALA A 59 -17.06 12.01 -37.94
CA ALA A 59 -16.28 12.17 -36.71
C ALA A 59 -15.91 10.82 -36.08
N LEU A 60 -16.86 9.87 -36.03
CA LEU A 60 -16.62 8.50 -35.55
C LEU A 60 -15.61 7.75 -36.44
N GLU A 61 -15.75 7.82 -37.77
CA GLU A 61 -14.82 7.17 -38.71
C GLU A 61 -13.40 7.72 -38.57
N LEU A 62 -13.24 9.05 -38.48
CA LEU A 62 -11.96 9.72 -38.26
C LEU A 62 -11.31 9.28 -36.94
N TYR A 63 -12.09 9.20 -35.87
CA TYR A 63 -11.62 8.77 -34.55
C TYR A 63 -11.08 7.33 -34.59
N TYR A 64 -11.87 6.36 -35.06
CA TYR A 64 -11.48 4.96 -35.04
C TYR A 64 -10.34 4.64 -36.01
N ARG A 65 -10.30 5.28 -37.19
CA ARG A 65 -9.18 5.13 -38.13
C ARG A 65 -7.86 5.63 -37.53
N ARG A 66 -7.86 6.76 -36.81
CA ARG A 66 -6.66 7.27 -36.11
C ARG A 66 -6.20 6.37 -34.98
N ARG A 67 -7.13 5.81 -34.21
CA ARG A 67 -6.83 4.85 -33.14
C ARG A 67 -6.19 3.56 -33.65
N MET A 68 -6.54 3.15 -34.87
CA MET A 68 -5.89 2.04 -35.60
C MET A 68 -4.57 2.44 -36.29
N GLY A 69 -4.06 3.65 -36.04
CA GLY A 69 -2.79 4.14 -36.59
C GLY A 69 -2.87 4.72 -38.00
N GLU A 70 -4.07 4.94 -38.55
CA GLU A 70 -4.24 5.59 -39.86
C GLU A 70 -4.24 7.12 -39.75
N SER A 71 -3.82 7.79 -40.82
CA SER A 71 -3.86 9.27 -40.93
C SER A 71 -4.80 9.71 -42.05
N PRO A 72 -6.13 9.60 -41.88
CA PRO A 72 -7.09 9.97 -42.90
C PRO A 72 -7.07 11.49 -43.17
N ALA A 73 -7.02 11.88 -44.44
CA ALA A 73 -6.98 13.29 -44.85
C ALA A 73 -8.39 13.84 -45.07
N MET A 74 -8.64 15.09 -44.67
CA MET A 74 -9.97 15.73 -44.83
C MET A 74 -10.41 15.85 -46.29
N SER A 75 -9.43 16.01 -47.20
CA SER A 75 -9.66 16.01 -48.64
C SER A 75 -10.32 14.71 -49.15
N GLU A 76 -10.11 13.58 -48.46
CA GLU A 76 -10.76 12.31 -48.74
C GLU A 76 -12.29 12.40 -48.52
N TYR A 77 -12.72 12.94 -47.39
CA TYR A 77 -14.14 13.06 -47.04
C TYR A 77 -14.84 14.13 -47.85
N GLN A 78 -14.14 15.21 -48.21
CA GLN A 78 -14.68 16.23 -49.09
C GLN A 78 -14.89 15.71 -50.52
N LEU A 79 -14.04 14.79 -50.99
CA LEU A 79 -14.21 14.11 -52.27
C LEU A 79 -15.33 13.06 -52.22
N ARG A 80 -15.44 12.34 -51.11
CA ARG A 80 -16.42 11.26 -50.89
C ARG A 80 -17.84 11.80 -50.64
N PHE A 81 -17.95 12.99 -50.06
CA PHE A 81 -19.21 13.66 -49.74
C PHE A 81 -19.21 15.13 -50.24
N PRO A 82 -19.36 15.38 -51.55
CA PRO A 82 -19.23 16.72 -52.15
C PRO A 82 -20.32 17.75 -51.74
N GLY A 83 -21.26 17.38 -50.86
CA GLY A 83 -22.31 18.24 -50.30
C GLY A 83 -22.11 18.68 -48.84
N ILE A 84 -21.02 18.27 -48.18
CA ILE A 84 -20.68 18.76 -46.84
C ILE A 84 -19.79 20.00 -46.95
N SER A 85 -20.11 21.07 -46.19
CA SER A 85 -19.31 22.29 -46.19
C SER A 85 -17.98 22.07 -45.46
N GLU A 86 -16.94 22.82 -45.84
CA GLU A 86 -15.63 22.79 -45.17
C GLU A 86 -15.75 23.06 -43.66
N GLU A 87 -16.65 23.97 -43.28
CA GLU A 87 -16.96 24.29 -41.88
C GLU A 87 -17.47 23.07 -41.11
N LYS A 88 -18.37 22.26 -41.70
CA LYS A 88 -18.90 21.03 -41.06
C LYS A 88 -17.87 19.90 -41.03
N LEU A 89 -16.99 19.82 -42.03
CA LEU A 89 -15.83 18.93 -42.03
C LEU A 89 -14.85 19.33 -40.91
N PHE A 90 -14.56 20.61 -40.76
CA PHE A 90 -13.69 21.13 -39.69
C PHE A 90 -14.27 20.82 -38.30
N VAL A 91 -15.58 21.02 -38.10
CA VAL A 91 -16.29 20.61 -36.88
C VAL A 91 -16.16 19.11 -36.61
N SER A 92 -16.27 18.25 -37.64
CA SER A 92 -16.06 16.79 -37.47
C SER A 92 -14.60 16.43 -37.14
N GLN A 93 -13.65 17.25 -37.58
CA GLN A 93 -12.23 17.10 -37.29
C GLN A 93 -11.91 17.51 -35.85
N ASP A 94 -12.40 18.67 -35.38
CA ASP A 94 -12.24 19.11 -33.98
C ASP A 94 -12.91 18.14 -33.00
N LYS A 95 -14.10 17.64 -33.33
CA LYS A 95 -14.76 16.54 -32.60
C LYS A 95 -13.92 15.27 -32.48
N SER A 96 -12.95 15.07 -33.36
CA SER A 96 -12.01 13.92 -33.34
C SER A 96 -10.62 14.25 -32.80
N LEU A 97 -10.30 15.54 -32.61
CA LEU A 97 -8.98 16.04 -32.18
C LEU A 97 -8.92 16.33 -30.68
N HIS A 98 -10.06 16.52 -30.01
CA HIS A 98 -10.10 16.87 -28.58
C HIS A 98 -9.70 15.73 -27.61
N ASP A 99 -9.27 14.59 -28.13
CA ASP A 99 -8.66 13.49 -27.38
C ASP A 99 -7.12 13.39 -27.59
N GLY A 100 -6.45 14.48 -28.00
CA GLY A 100 -4.99 14.49 -28.10
C GLY A 100 -4.36 15.87 -28.24
N ILE A 101 -3.70 16.36 -27.17
CA ILE A 101 -2.58 17.28 -27.37
C ILE A 101 -1.48 16.47 -28.07
N GLY A 102 -1.19 16.85 -29.32
CA GLY A 102 -0.19 16.22 -30.17
C GLY A 102 1.23 16.20 -29.56
N PRO A 103 2.14 15.40 -30.14
CA PRO A 103 3.44 15.10 -29.56
C PRO A 103 4.37 16.32 -29.62
N LEU A 104 4.67 16.93 -28.47
CA LEU A 104 5.79 17.84 -28.33
C LEU A 104 6.98 17.11 -27.68
N ALA A 105 7.90 16.70 -28.56
CA ALA A 105 9.28 16.26 -28.34
C ALA A 105 9.55 15.19 -27.26
N ARG A 106 9.63 13.93 -27.70
CA ARG A 106 10.39 12.87 -27.01
C ARG A 106 11.89 13.25 -27.00
N PRO A 107 12.61 13.19 -25.86
CA PRO A 107 14.01 12.82 -25.89
C PRO A 107 14.07 11.39 -26.41
N THR A 108 14.78 11.21 -27.50
CA THR A 108 14.92 9.94 -28.22
C THR A 108 15.53 8.84 -27.36
N GLY A 109 14.90 7.65 -27.42
CA GLY A 109 15.62 6.38 -27.40
C GLY A 109 15.37 5.46 -26.21
N VAL A 110 14.31 4.65 -26.25
CA VAL A 110 14.32 3.23 -25.86
C VAL A 110 13.21 2.51 -26.67
N GLU A 111 13.57 1.49 -27.44
CA GLU A 111 12.65 0.62 -28.18
C GLU A 111 11.97 -0.39 -27.25
N VAL A 112 10.66 -0.59 -27.41
CA VAL A 112 9.91 -1.70 -26.81
C VAL A 112 9.28 -2.51 -27.97
N PRO A 113 9.46 -3.84 -28.04
CA PRO A 113 8.92 -4.64 -29.13
C PRO A 113 7.41 -4.90 -28.97
N THR A 114 6.72 -4.81 -30.10
CA THR A 114 5.30 -5.08 -30.35
C THR A 114 4.96 -6.57 -30.29
N LEU A 115 3.78 -6.89 -29.74
CA LEU A 115 3.10 -8.18 -29.94
C LEU A 115 1.82 -7.95 -30.74
N SER A 116 1.70 -8.67 -31.85
CA SER A 116 0.55 -8.71 -32.75
C SER A 116 -0.49 -9.71 -32.30
N GLU A 117 -1.75 -9.27 -32.27
CA GLU A 117 -2.98 -10.07 -32.24
C GLU A 117 -3.24 -10.69 -33.62
N ASP A 118 -3.84 -11.89 -33.67
CA ASP A 118 -4.98 -12.13 -34.57
C ASP A 118 -5.80 -13.39 -34.19
N GLU A 119 -7.06 -13.35 -34.63
CA GLU A 119 -8.29 -13.87 -34.04
C GLU A 119 -8.68 -15.35 -34.28
N SER A 120 -9.62 -15.87 -33.46
CA SER A 120 -10.97 -16.30 -33.92
C SER A 120 -11.81 -16.98 -32.82
N VAL A 121 -13.08 -16.56 -32.72
CA VAL A 121 -14.16 -17.06 -31.83
C VAL A 121 -15.25 -17.61 -32.75
N PRO A 122 -15.86 -18.81 -32.55
CA PRO A 122 -17.15 -18.82 -31.82
C PRO A 122 -17.61 -20.11 -31.08
N GLN A 123 -18.30 -19.84 -29.97
CA GLN A 123 -19.49 -20.50 -29.36
C GLN A 123 -19.46 -21.96 -28.83
N ARG A 124 -20.03 -22.09 -27.62
CA ARG A 124 -20.12 -23.29 -26.75
C ARG A 124 -21.09 -24.37 -27.26
N PRO A 125 -20.81 -25.63 -26.88
CA PRO A 125 -21.80 -26.48 -26.25
C PRO A 125 -21.39 -26.89 -24.81
N VAL A 126 -22.39 -27.16 -23.99
CA VAL A 126 -22.29 -27.61 -22.60
C VAL A 126 -21.83 -29.06 -22.56
N SER A 127 -20.61 -29.36 -22.09
CA SER A 127 -20.22 -30.62 -21.42
C SER A 127 -18.70 -30.69 -21.18
N THR A 128 -18.32 -31.10 -19.95
CA THR A 128 -16.97 -31.53 -19.49
C THR A 128 -15.83 -30.53 -19.70
N GLU A 129 -15.37 -29.89 -18.60
CA GLU A 129 -14.18 -29.02 -18.60
C GLU A 129 -12.99 -29.74 -19.28
N SER A 130 -12.57 -29.24 -20.43
CA SER A 130 -11.30 -29.63 -21.04
C SER A 130 -10.15 -29.20 -20.12
N PRO A 131 -9.13 -30.04 -19.92
CA PRO A 131 -8.04 -29.76 -18.98
C PRO A 131 -7.31 -28.47 -19.38
N ARG A 132 -7.21 -27.52 -18.43
CA ARG A 132 -6.41 -26.30 -18.60
C ARG A 132 -4.96 -26.69 -18.84
N SER A 133 -4.37 -26.28 -19.96
CA SER A 133 -2.94 -26.45 -20.21
C SER A 133 -2.14 -25.26 -19.66
N PHE A 134 -1.00 -25.54 -19.05
CA PHE A 134 0.00 -24.58 -18.58
C PHE A 134 1.38 -25.02 -19.10
N GLY A 135 1.87 -24.40 -20.17
CA GLY A 135 3.09 -24.84 -20.87
C GLY A 135 3.04 -26.32 -21.29
N ASP A 136 4.06 -27.09 -20.89
CA ASP A 136 4.17 -28.54 -21.12
C ASP A 136 3.25 -29.38 -20.21
N TYR A 137 2.44 -28.75 -19.34
CA TYR A 137 1.65 -29.44 -18.33
C TYR A 137 0.15 -29.33 -18.62
N GLU A 138 -0.53 -30.47 -18.73
CA GLU A 138 -1.98 -30.58 -18.79
C GLU A 138 -2.53 -30.74 -17.37
N ILE A 139 -3.21 -29.71 -16.84
CA ILE A 139 -3.75 -29.73 -15.47
C ILE A 139 -4.97 -30.65 -15.41
N LEU A 140 -4.90 -31.67 -14.55
CA LEU A 140 -5.95 -32.67 -14.39
C LEU A 140 -6.89 -32.34 -13.22
N GLU A 141 -6.33 -32.00 -12.05
CA GLU A 141 -7.11 -31.66 -10.85
C GLU A 141 -6.29 -30.75 -9.91
N THR A 142 -6.97 -29.97 -9.06
CA THR A 142 -6.32 -29.24 -7.97
C THR A 142 -6.15 -30.16 -6.76
N ILE A 143 -4.90 -30.34 -6.29
CA ILE A 143 -4.58 -31.16 -5.11
C ILE A 143 -4.76 -30.35 -3.82
N ALA A 144 -4.22 -29.13 -3.78
CA ALA A 144 -4.25 -28.28 -2.59
C ALA A 144 -4.12 -26.79 -2.94
N ARG A 145 -4.67 -25.91 -2.10
CA ARG A 145 -4.45 -24.44 -2.16
C ARG A 145 -3.94 -23.98 -0.80
N GLY A 146 -2.87 -23.19 -0.77
CA GLY A 146 -2.30 -22.67 0.47
C GLY A 146 -1.67 -21.28 0.33
N GLY A 147 -1.11 -20.77 1.42
CA GLY A 147 -0.60 -19.38 1.54
C GLY A 147 0.56 -18.97 0.62
N MET A 148 1.14 -19.89 -0.16
CA MET A 148 2.20 -19.59 -1.16
C MET A 148 1.80 -19.92 -2.60
N GLY A 149 0.62 -20.50 -2.84
CA GLY A 149 0.25 -20.99 -4.17
C GLY A 149 -0.74 -22.14 -4.22
N VAL A 150 -0.97 -22.66 -5.43
CA VAL A 150 -1.80 -23.84 -5.70
C VAL A 150 -0.93 -25.00 -6.17
N VAL A 151 -1.25 -26.20 -5.70
CA VAL A 151 -0.70 -27.47 -6.19
C VAL A 151 -1.74 -28.17 -7.04
N TYR A 152 -1.38 -28.49 -8.28
CA TYR A 152 -2.19 -29.24 -9.24
C TYR A 152 -1.59 -30.61 -9.48
N LYS A 153 -2.43 -31.60 -9.76
CA LYS A 153 -2.01 -32.81 -10.46
C LYS A 153 -2.04 -32.49 -11.94
N ALA A 154 -0.95 -32.74 -12.64
CA ALA A 154 -0.84 -32.46 -14.06
C ALA A 154 -0.19 -33.63 -14.80
N ARG A 155 -0.50 -33.78 -16.08
CA ARG A 155 0.21 -34.66 -17.00
C ARG A 155 1.23 -33.82 -17.76
N GLN A 156 2.51 -34.13 -17.59
CA GLN A 156 3.56 -33.54 -18.41
C GLN A 156 3.52 -34.17 -19.81
N LYS A 157 3.28 -33.38 -20.86
CA LYS A 157 3.03 -33.86 -22.22
C LYS A 157 4.28 -34.44 -22.85
N SER A 158 5.42 -33.76 -22.70
CA SER A 158 6.70 -34.18 -23.30
C SER A 158 7.18 -35.58 -22.88
N LEU A 159 6.93 -35.95 -21.62
CA LEU A 159 7.39 -37.21 -21.01
C LEU A 159 6.27 -38.21 -20.71
N ASP A 160 5.02 -37.83 -21.01
CA ASP A 160 3.82 -38.59 -20.70
C ASP A 160 3.76 -39.15 -19.26
N ARG A 161 3.92 -38.27 -18.26
CA ARG A 161 3.92 -38.65 -16.84
C ARG A 161 3.05 -37.76 -15.97
N ILE A 162 2.52 -38.31 -14.88
CA ILE A 162 1.78 -37.55 -13.87
C ILE A 162 2.74 -36.91 -12.87
N VAL A 163 2.57 -35.61 -12.66
CA VAL A 163 3.37 -34.78 -11.76
C VAL A 163 2.47 -33.96 -10.83
N ALA A 164 3.01 -33.52 -9.70
CA ALA A 164 2.44 -32.45 -8.91
C ALA A 164 3.10 -31.13 -9.32
N LEU A 165 2.32 -30.18 -9.82
CA LEU A 165 2.72 -28.86 -10.29
C LEU A 165 2.34 -27.81 -9.24
N LYS A 166 3.32 -27.14 -8.63
CA LYS A 166 3.09 -26.06 -7.67
C LYS A 166 3.33 -24.70 -8.34
N MET A 167 2.41 -23.76 -8.19
CA MET A 167 2.44 -22.43 -8.82
C MET A 167 2.14 -21.33 -7.80
N ILE A 168 2.82 -20.18 -7.89
CA ILE A 168 2.50 -18.98 -7.09
C ILE A 168 1.24 -18.33 -7.65
N LEU A 169 0.24 -18.04 -6.79
CA LEU A 169 -1.05 -17.48 -7.21
C LEU A 169 -1.02 -16.00 -7.61
N ALA A 170 0.02 -15.27 -7.22
CA ALA A 170 0.13 -13.83 -7.44
C ALA A 170 0.61 -13.44 -8.84
N GLY A 171 1.09 -14.38 -9.66
CA GLY A 171 1.64 -14.08 -11.00
C GLY A 171 2.61 -12.92 -11.01
N GLU A 172 2.42 -11.96 -11.92
CA GLU A 172 3.22 -10.74 -12.04
C GLU A 172 3.16 -9.81 -10.81
N PHE A 173 2.24 -10.04 -9.87
CA PHE A 173 2.08 -9.27 -8.63
C PHE A 173 2.81 -9.91 -7.44
N ALA A 174 3.52 -11.03 -7.64
CA ALA A 174 4.37 -11.61 -6.61
C ALA A 174 5.56 -10.68 -6.34
N SER A 175 5.85 -10.36 -5.08
CA SER A 175 7.05 -9.60 -4.74
C SER A 175 8.30 -10.41 -5.12
N GLN A 176 9.38 -9.73 -5.52
CA GLN A 176 10.65 -10.41 -5.85
C GLN A 176 11.14 -11.31 -4.69
N GLN A 177 10.85 -10.91 -3.45
CA GLN A 177 11.18 -11.69 -2.25
C GLN A 177 10.38 -13.02 -2.16
N GLU A 178 9.12 -13.06 -2.62
CA GLU A 178 8.31 -14.28 -2.66
C GLU A 178 8.76 -15.24 -3.75
N VAL A 179 9.15 -14.70 -4.91
CA VAL A 179 9.73 -15.46 -6.03
C VAL A 179 11.07 -16.08 -5.63
N ASP A 180 11.99 -15.27 -5.10
CA ASP A 180 13.32 -15.74 -4.68
C ASP A 180 13.20 -16.81 -3.60
N ARG A 181 12.22 -16.68 -2.70
CA ARG A 181 11.91 -17.67 -1.66
C ARG A 181 11.39 -18.98 -2.25
N PHE A 182 10.42 -18.90 -3.16
CA PHE A 182 9.82 -20.07 -3.83
C PHE A 182 10.86 -20.84 -4.64
N CYS A 183 11.70 -20.14 -5.40
CA CYS A 183 12.79 -20.74 -6.18
C CYS A 183 13.88 -21.34 -5.28
N SER A 184 14.22 -20.70 -4.16
CA SER A 184 15.23 -21.19 -3.22
C SER A 184 14.80 -22.47 -2.50
N GLU A 185 13.50 -22.59 -2.14
CA GLU A 185 12.89 -23.80 -1.58
C GLU A 185 12.98 -24.98 -2.57
N ALA A 186 12.57 -24.76 -3.82
CA ALA A 186 12.62 -25.79 -4.85
C ALA A 186 14.07 -26.24 -5.16
N LYS A 187 15.03 -25.30 -5.25
CA LYS A 187 16.45 -25.60 -5.52
C LYS A 187 17.09 -26.46 -4.46
N ALA A 188 16.80 -26.24 -3.18
CA ALA A 188 17.38 -27.05 -2.11
C ALA A 188 16.77 -28.47 -2.04
N ALA A 189 15.47 -28.60 -2.31
CA ALA A 189 14.83 -29.91 -2.39
C ALA A 189 15.29 -30.70 -3.63
N ALA A 190 15.58 -30.01 -4.74
CA ALA A 190 16.08 -30.63 -5.97
C ALA A 190 17.47 -31.28 -5.83
N MET A 191 18.26 -30.90 -4.81
CA MET A 191 19.57 -31.51 -4.54
C MET A 191 19.48 -32.82 -3.73
N LEU A 192 18.28 -33.24 -3.31
CA LEU A 192 18.09 -34.39 -2.43
C LEU A 192 17.55 -35.61 -3.21
N GLU A 193 18.33 -36.68 -3.25
CA GLU A 193 17.92 -37.96 -3.86
C GLU A 193 17.75 -39.04 -2.80
N HIS A 194 16.54 -39.14 -2.24
CA HIS A 194 16.22 -40.15 -1.23
C HIS A 194 14.81 -40.73 -1.44
N PRO A 195 14.59 -42.05 -1.28
CA PRO A 195 13.28 -42.68 -1.49
C PRO A 195 12.17 -42.13 -0.57
N GLY A 196 12.54 -41.63 0.61
CA GLY A 196 11.64 -40.97 1.56
C GLY A 196 11.46 -39.47 1.36
N ILE A 197 12.00 -38.87 0.29
CA ILE A 197 11.82 -37.46 -0.09
C ILE A 197 11.11 -37.42 -1.45
N VAL A 198 10.19 -36.49 -1.64
CA VAL A 198 9.53 -36.28 -2.94
C VAL A 198 10.52 -35.56 -3.88
N PRO A 199 10.96 -36.18 -4.99
CA PRO A 199 11.91 -35.55 -5.91
C PRO A 199 11.25 -34.41 -6.69
N ILE A 200 12.01 -33.33 -6.88
CA ILE A 200 11.69 -32.21 -7.77
C ILE A 200 12.19 -32.55 -9.17
N PHE A 201 11.36 -32.29 -10.19
CA PHE A 201 11.67 -32.62 -11.57
C PHE A 201 12.03 -31.41 -12.42
N ASP A 202 11.37 -30.28 -12.20
CA ASP A 202 11.54 -29.08 -13.02
C ASP A 202 11.24 -27.82 -12.20
N ILE A 203 11.91 -26.72 -12.50
CA ILE A 203 11.70 -25.40 -11.89
C ILE A 203 11.77 -24.40 -13.03
N GLY A 204 10.73 -23.59 -13.20
CA GLY A 204 10.65 -22.68 -14.33
C GLY A 204 9.67 -21.54 -14.12
N GLU A 205 9.51 -20.79 -15.20
CA GLU A 205 8.58 -19.69 -15.31
C GLU A 205 7.85 -19.84 -16.64
N ASN A 206 6.53 -19.68 -16.62
CA ASN A 206 5.72 -19.67 -17.83
C ASN A 206 4.65 -18.58 -17.69
N GLU A 207 4.60 -17.64 -18.64
CA GLU A 207 3.67 -16.50 -18.64
C GLU A 207 3.73 -15.66 -17.35
N GLY A 208 4.94 -15.36 -16.85
CA GLY A 208 5.14 -14.60 -15.61
C GLY A 208 4.78 -15.36 -14.32
N MET A 209 4.40 -16.64 -14.44
CA MET A 209 4.05 -17.49 -13.30
C MET A 209 5.20 -18.45 -12.99
N HIS A 210 5.85 -18.27 -11.85
CA HIS A 210 6.85 -19.22 -11.37
C HIS A 210 6.20 -20.53 -10.90
N PHE A 211 6.82 -21.64 -11.30
CA PHE A 211 6.36 -22.97 -10.95
C PHE A 211 7.53 -23.92 -10.68
N PHE A 212 7.23 -25.02 -9.99
CA PHE A 212 8.06 -26.21 -10.04
C PHE A 212 7.19 -27.47 -10.08
N THR A 213 7.74 -28.54 -10.63
CA THR A 213 7.10 -29.85 -10.64
C THR A 213 7.84 -30.85 -9.79
N MET A 214 7.08 -31.76 -9.19
CA MET A 214 7.61 -32.82 -8.32
C MET A 214 6.86 -34.13 -8.58
N ALA A 215 7.41 -35.24 -8.10
CA ALA A 215 6.72 -36.52 -8.20
C ALA A 215 5.35 -36.48 -7.50
N TYR A 216 4.32 -36.90 -8.23
CA TYR A 216 3.00 -37.09 -7.64
C TYR A 216 2.99 -38.35 -6.78
N VAL A 217 2.67 -38.19 -5.48
CA VAL A 217 2.55 -39.31 -4.55
C VAL A 217 1.08 -39.71 -4.46
N GLU A 218 0.77 -40.92 -4.92
CA GLU A 218 -0.58 -41.48 -4.86
C GLU A 218 -0.89 -42.01 -3.45
N GLY A 219 -1.49 -41.16 -2.62
CA GLY A 219 -2.05 -41.51 -1.31
C GLY A 219 -2.27 -40.28 -0.41
N PRO A 220 -2.86 -40.46 0.78
CA PRO A 220 -3.21 -39.35 1.66
C PRO A 220 -1.99 -38.75 2.38
N SER A 221 -2.12 -37.51 2.85
CA SER A 221 -1.18 -36.96 3.83
C SER A 221 -1.37 -37.62 5.19
N LEU A 222 -0.33 -37.56 6.02
CA LEU A 222 -0.38 -38.04 7.39
C LEU A 222 -1.39 -37.24 8.24
N ALA A 223 -1.66 -35.98 7.88
CA ALA A 223 -2.73 -35.17 8.46
C ALA A 223 -4.12 -35.73 8.14
N ALA A 224 -4.37 -36.14 6.90
CA ALA A 224 -5.63 -36.79 6.52
C ALA A 224 -5.79 -38.13 7.26
N ARG A 225 -4.72 -38.93 7.37
CA ARG A 225 -4.75 -40.16 8.15
C ARG A 225 -5.00 -39.91 9.64
N LEU A 226 -4.50 -38.81 10.21
CA LEU A 226 -4.74 -38.45 11.61
C LEU A 226 -6.22 -38.13 11.90
N HIS A 227 -7.00 -37.67 10.91
CA HIS A 227 -8.44 -37.43 11.06
C HIS A 227 -9.25 -38.72 11.29
N GLU A 228 -8.72 -39.87 10.88
CA GLU A 228 -9.32 -41.19 11.16
C GLU A 228 -9.11 -41.62 12.63
N GLY A 229 -8.32 -40.87 13.39
CA GLY A 229 -8.03 -41.09 14.81
C GLY A 229 -6.59 -41.53 15.09
N PRO A 230 -6.24 -41.70 16.38
CA PRO A 230 -4.90 -42.08 16.82
C PRO A 230 -4.43 -43.40 16.19
N MET A 231 -3.14 -43.49 15.91
CA MET A 231 -2.49 -44.68 15.37
C MET A 231 -2.01 -45.60 16.50
N GLU A 232 -1.83 -46.87 16.15
CA GLU A 232 -1.15 -47.83 17.03
C GLU A 232 0.31 -47.37 17.28
N PRO A 233 0.79 -47.37 18.54
CA PRO A 233 2.10 -46.81 18.89
C PRO A 233 3.29 -47.35 18.09
N LYS A 234 3.36 -48.67 17.81
CA LYS A 234 4.45 -49.22 17.00
C LYS A 234 4.33 -48.83 15.53
N GLN A 235 3.12 -48.74 14.98
CA GLN A 235 2.89 -48.26 13.63
C GLN A 235 3.30 -46.79 13.48
N ALA A 236 2.90 -45.93 14.42
CA ALA A 236 3.32 -44.52 14.45
C ALA A 236 4.85 -44.39 14.56
N ALA A 237 5.47 -45.16 15.45
CA ALA A 237 6.93 -45.17 15.60
C ALA A 237 7.65 -45.62 14.33
N ARG A 238 7.12 -46.61 13.60
CA ARG A 238 7.69 -47.06 12.30
C ARG A 238 7.64 -45.97 11.25
N ILE A 239 6.51 -45.28 11.11
CA ILE A 239 6.39 -44.17 10.15
C ILE A 239 7.38 -43.07 10.48
N VAL A 240 7.46 -42.66 11.75
CA VAL A 240 8.36 -41.57 12.15
C VAL A 240 9.83 -42.00 12.04
N ALA A 241 10.18 -43.26 12.30
CA ALA A 241 11.52 -43.78 12.05
C ALA A 241 11.90 -43.70 10.56
N ASP A 242 11.03 -44.13 9.65
CA ASP A 242 11.25 -44.00 8.20
C ASP A 242 11.42 -42.52 7.78
N VAL A 243 10.69 -41.59 8.42
CA VAL A 243 10.85 -40.14 8.19
C VAL A 243 12.18 -39.62 8.76
N THR A 244 12.65 -40.14 9.90
CA THR A 244 13.95 -39.73 10.47
C THR A 244 15.12 -40.05 9.55
N ASP A 245 15.05 -41.14 8.78
CA ASP A 245 16.08 -41.48 7.79
C ASP A 245 16.13 -40.44 6.66
N ALA A 246 14.96 -40.05 6.14
CA ALA A 246 14.85 -39.01 5.11
C ALA A 246 15.34 -37.64 5.61
N VAL A 247 14.98 -37.26 6.83
CA VAL A 247 15.39 -35.98 7.44
C VAL A 247 16.88 -35.99 7.75
N GLN A 248 17.43 -37.10 8.23
CA GLN A 248 18.88 -37.25 8.46
C GLN A 248 19.65 -37.10 7.15
N TYR A 249 19.19 -37.72 6.06
CA TYR A 249 19.80 -37.58 4.74
C TYR A 249 19.82 -36.10 4.30
N ALA A 250 18.72 -35.37 4.50
CA ALA A 250 18.68 -33.94 4.21
C ALA A 250 19.70 -33.14 5.07
N HIS A 251 19.79 -33.44 6.36
CA HIS A 251 20.74 -32.79 7.28
C HIS A 251 22.21 -33.01 6.87
N GLU A 252 22.55 -34.21 6.39
CA GLU A 252 23.90 -34.53 5.89
C GLU A 252 24.27 -33.75 4.62
N HIS A 253 23.27 -33.33 3.84
CA HIS A 253 23.43 -32.47 2.67
C HIS A 253 23.23 -30.98 3.00
N GLY A 254 23.24 -30.61 4.29
CA GLY A 254 23.13 -29.23 4.74
C GLY A 254 21.74 -28.61 4.64
N VAL A 255 20.70 -29.41 4.37
CA VAL A 255 19.32 -28.95 4.24
C VAL A 255 18.53 -29.27 5.51
N ILE A 256 17.97 -28.24 6.15
CA ILE A 256 17.06 -28.36 7.31
C ILE A 256 15.63 -28.10 6.83
N HIS A 257 14.67 -28.92 7.26
CA HIS A 257 13.29 -28.83 6.75
C HIS A 257 12.51 -27.63 7.31
N ARG A 258 12.59 -27.33 8.61
CA ARG A 258 11.98 -26.13 9.27
C ARG A 258 10.44 -26.00 9.27
N ASP A 259 9.71 -26.93 8.66
CA ASP A 259 8.24 -26.95 8.63
C ASP A 259 7.65 -28.36 8.66
N LEU A 260 8.31 -29.30 9.34
CA LEU A 260 7.81 -30.66 9.48
C LEU A 260 6.48 -30.67 10.25
N LYS A 261 5.45 -31.20 9.59
CA LYS A 261 4.09 -31.37 10.14
C LYS A 261 3.38 -32.50 9.39
N PRO A 262 2.28 -33.07 9.92
CA PRO A 262 1.60 -34.20 9.27
C PRO A 262 1.10 -33.90 7.84
N ALA A 263 0.84 -32.63 7.50
CA ALA A 263 0.43 -32.25 6.14
C ALA A 263 1.56 -32.39 5.10
N ASN A 264 2.83 -32.30 5.52
CA ASN A 264 4.01 -32.34 4.65
C ASN A 264 4.66 -33.74 4.59
N ILE A 265 3.97 -34.76 5.14
CA ILE A 265 4.37 -36.16 5.08
C ILE A 265 3.27 -36.92 4.34
N LEU A 266 3.55 -37.35 3.12
CA LEU A 266 2.62 -38.10 2.27
C LEU A 266 2.84 -39.60 2.44
N LEU A 267 1.76 -40.38 2.39
CA LEU A 267 1.84 -41.84 2.40
C LEU A 267 1.59 -42.36 0.99
N ASP A 268 2.53 -43.15 0.45
CA ASP A 268 2.31 -43.79 -0.85
C ASP A 268 1.38 -45.02 -0.74
N LYS A 269 1.07 -45.65 -1.89
CA LYS A 269 0.25 -46.87 -1.95
C LYS A 269 0.76 -48.04 -1.11
N ARG A 270 2.05 -48.06 -0.75
CA ARG A 270 2.68 -49.08 0.11
C ARG A 270 2.72 -48.64 1.58
N PHE A 271 2.05 -47.54 1.91
CA PHE A 271 2.01 -46.93 3.23
C PHE A 271 3.41 -46.47 3.71
N LYS A 272 4.31 -46.16 2.77
CA LYS A 272 5.63 -45.60 3.07
C LYS A 272 5.59 -44.08 3.07
N PRO A 273 6.21 -43.42 4.06
CA PRO A 273 6.19 -41.97 4.14
C PRO A 273 7.16 -41.32 3.15
N ARG A 274 6.72 -40.19 2.58
CA ARG A 274 7.51 -39.30 1.72
C ARG A 274 7.38 -37.86 2.20
N VAL A 275 8.51 -37.21 2.42
CA VAL A 275 8.61 -35.84 2.90
C VAL A 275 8.58 -34.86 1.73
N THR A 276 7.82 -33.78 1.85
CA THR A 276 7.68 -32.72 0.83
C THR A 276 7.70 -31.32 1.47
N ASP A 277 7.73 -30.26 0.66
CA ASP A 277 7.64 -28.86 1.09
C ASP A 277 8.70 -28.45 2.14
N PHE A 278 9.98 -28.47 1.74
CA PHE A 278 11.11 -28.05 2.59
C PHE A 278 11.05 -26.55 2.89
N GLY A 279 10.64 -26.20 4.11
CA GLY A 279 10.37 -24.85 4.59
C GLY A 279 11.57 -23.91 4.78
N LEU A 280 12.52 -23.85 3.84
CA LEU A 280 13.58 -22.81 3.77
C LEU A 280 13.01 -21.38 3.83
N ALA A 281 11.74 -21.28 3.51
CA ALA A 281 10.90 -20.13 3.42
C ALA A 281 10.69 -19.33 4.73
N LYS A 282 10.74 -19.90 5.93
CA LYS A 282 10.36 -19.14 7.16
C LYS A 282 11.52 -18.36 7.77
N ARG A 283 12.06 -17.38 7.05
CA ARG A 283 12.77 -16.25 7.67
C ARG A 283 11.73 -15.32 8.30
N ALA A 284 11.91 -15.00 9.58
CA ALA A 284 11.06 -14.06 10.29
C ALA A 284 11.32 -12.64 9.76
N SER A 285 10.60 -12.25 8.71
CA SER A 285 10.42 -10.85 8.34
C SER A 285 9.56 -10.20 9.41
N GLY A 286 10.15 -9.27 10.17
CA GLY A 286 9.40 -8.43 11.10
C GLY A 286 8.39 -7.58 10.33
N LYS A 287 7.13 -7.63 10.77
CA LYS A 287 6.00 -6.77 10.38
C LYS A 287 5.65 -6.77 8.89
N GLU A 288 4.87 -7.78 8.44
CA GLU A 288 3.69 -7.61 7.59
C GLU A 288 2.98 -8.95 7.31
N SER A 289 1.65 -8.90 7.24
CA SER A 289 0.69 -9.96 6.83
C SER A 289 0.77 -11.35 7.48
N ILE A 290 0.23 -11.49 8.71
CA ILE A 290 -0.27 -12.78 9.25
C ILE A 290 -1.81 -12.75 9.27
N THR A 291 -2.42 -12.40 8.13
CA THR A 291 -3.87 -12.50 7.95
C THR A 291 -4.18 -13.18 6.63
N GLN A 292 -3.94 -14.48 6.55
CA GLN A 292 -4.68 -15.37 5.68
C GLN A 292 -5.18 -16.59 6.49
N THR A 293 -6.43 -16.92 6.18
CA THR A 293 -7.37 -17.87 6.76
C THR A 293 -6.80 -19.25 7.14
N GLY A 294 -7.16 -19.74 8.34
CA GLY A 294 -7.22 -21.17 8.70
C GLY A 294 -5.91 -21.96 8.86
N GLU A 295 -4.98 -21.88 7.90
CA GLU A 295 -3.76 -22.73 7.86
C GLU A 295 -2.67 -22.29 8.84
N VAL A 296 -2.62 -21.00 9.19
CA VAL A 296 -1.61 -20.44 10.10
C VAL A 296 -1.76 -21.01 11.53
N LEU A 297 -2.99 -21.35 11.94
CA LEU A 297 -3.25 -21.92 13.26
C LEU A 297 -2.72 -23.36 13.38
N GLY A 298 -2.79 -24.14 12.30
CA GLY A 298 -2.34 -25.53 12.25
C GLY A 298 -0.82 -25.68 12.31
N THR A 299 -0.08 -24.71 11.75
CA THR A 299 1.39 -24.82 11.66
C THR A 299 2.11 -24.43 12.96
N ALA A 300 1.54 -23.53 13.77
CA ALA A 300 2.14 -23.14 15.06
C ALA A 300 2.26 -24.31 16.06
N SER A 301 1.39 -25.32 15.93
CA SER A 301 1.30 -26.46 16.86
C SER A 301 2.47 -27.45 16.77
N TYR A 302 3.24 -27.41 15.67
CA TYR A 302 4.41 -28.28 15.43
C TYR A 302 5.73 -27.49 15.46
N MET A 303 5.65 -26.17 15.64
CA MET A 303 6.80 -25.28 15.60
C MET A 303 7.69 -25.48 16.84
N PRO A 304 9.03 -25.55 16.68
CA PRO A 304 9.92 -25.65 17.82
C PRO A 304 10.06 -24.31 18.58
N PRO A 305 10.38 -24.33 19.90
CA PRO A 305 10.44 -23.13 20.74
C PRO A 305 11.39 -22.04 20.25
N GLU A 306 12.52 -22.41 19.66
CA GLU A 306 13.47 -21.48 19.03
C GLU A 306 12.88 -20.75 17.83
N GLN A 307 12.07 -21.43 17.01
CA GLN A 307 11.39 -20.84 15.86
C GLN A 307 10.19 -20.01 16.31
N ALA A 308 9.44 -20.46 17.32
CA ALA A 308 8.33 -19.71 17.91
C ALA A 308 8.81 -18.41 18.59
N ALA A 309 9.99 -18.43 19.21
CA ALA A 309 10.62 -17.26 19.83
C ALA A 309 11.40 -16.36 18.85
N GLY A 310 11.43 -16.69 17.56
CA GLY A 310 12.16 -15.91 16.54
C GLY A 310 13.69 -15.98 16.64
N ARG A 311 14.26 -16.99 17.32
CA ARG A 311 15.72 -17.19 17.47
C ARG A 311 16.28 -17.93 16.26
N ILE A 312 16.51 -17.19 15.17
CA ILE A 312 16.93 -17.75 13.87
C ILE A 312 18.25 -18.53 13.98
N ASP A 313 19.22 -18.03 14.74
CA ASP A 313 20.55 -18.65 14.89
C ASP A 313 20.54 -19.98 15.66
N ALA A 314 19.43 -20.25 16.36
CA ALA A 314 19.23 -21.48 17.12
C ALA A 314 18.51 -22.57 16.31
N ILE A 315 18.05 -22.27 15.08
CA ILE A 315 17.36 -23.23 14.21
C ILE A 315 18.39 -24.16 13.57
N GLY A 316 18.32 -25.45 13.91
CA GLY A 316 19.28 -26.46 13.46
C GLY A 316 18.62 -27.83 13.24
N PRO A 317 19.40 -28.90 12.99
CA PRO A 317 18.89 -30.28 12.93
C PRO A 317 18.00 -30.68 14.13
N THR A 318 18.31 -30.16 15.31
CA THR A 318 17.55 -30.40 16.56
C THR A 318 16.18 -29.73 16.59
N SER A 319 15.92 -28.77 15.70
CA SER A 319 14.60 -28.16 15.48
C SER A 319 13.67 -29.11 14.73
N ASP A 320 14.18 -29.81 13.71
CA ASP A 320 13.43 -30.85 13.00
C ASP A 320 13.17 -32.06 13.92
N VAL A 321 14.11 -32.42 14.80
CA VAL A 321 13.91 -33.46 15.84
C VAL A 321 12.72 -33.12 16.76
N TYR A 322 12.57 -31.85 17.15
CA TYR A 322 11.42 -31.42 17.95
C TYR A 322 10.12 -31.57 17.15
N ALA A 323 10.10 -31.10 15.90
CA ALA A 323 8.93 -31.18 15.04
C ALA A 323 8.50 -32.65 14.79
N LEU A 324 9.45 -33.56 14.59
CA LEU A 324 9.18 -35.01 14.51
C LEU A 324 8.61 -35.57 15.81
N GLY A 325 9.08 -35.09 16.97
CA GLY A 325 8.47 -35.40 18.27
C GLY A 325 7.02 -34.93 18.38
N ALA A 326 6.71 -33.72 17.89
CA ALA A 326 5.36 -33.19 17.87
C ALA A 326 4.43 -33.94 16.89
N VAL A 327 4.96 -34.38 15.75
CA VAL A 327 4.26 -35.27 14.81
C VAL A 327 3.95 -36.61 15.51
N LEU A 328 4.96 -37.25 16.10
CA LEU A 328 4.79 -38.54 16.79
C LEU A 328 3.78 -38.44 17.95
N TYR A 329 3.85 -37.36 18.74
CA TYR A 329 2.86 -37.04 19.77
C TYR A 329 1.44 -37.03 19.19
N SER A 330 1.26 -36.29 18.09
CA SER A 330 -0.04 -36.13 17.44
C SER A 330 -0.60 -37.46 16.93
N LEU A 331 0.24 -38.30 16.33
CA LEU A 331 -0.16 -39.61 15.83
C LEU A 331 -0.72 -40.52 16.91
N ILE A 332 -0.15 -40.52 18.12
CA ILE A 332 -0.56 -41.44 19.18
C ILE A 332 -1.58 -40.85 20.16
N ALA A 333 -1.60 -39.52 20.30
CA ALA A 333 -2.52 -38.82 21.21
C ALA A 333 -3.78 -38.30 20.50
N GLY A 334 -3.80 -38.28 19.16
CA GLY A 334 -4.91 -37.75 18.35
C GLY A 334 -5.01 -36.22 18.32
N ARG A 335 -4.08 -35.51 18.97
CA ARG A 335 -4.03 -34.05 19.04
C ARG A 335 -2.57 -33.57 19.16
N PRO A 336 -2.22 -32.36 18.71
CA PRO A 336 -0.87 -31.82 18.89
C PRO A 336 -0.52 -31.55 20.35
N PRO A 337 0.78 -31.41 20.70
CA PRO A 337 1.22 -31.19 22.07
C PRO A 337 0.74 -29.85 22.65
N PHE A 338 0.58 -28.83 21.81
CA PHE A 338 0.09 -27.50 22.18
C PHE A 338 -0.98 -27.05 21.20
N GLN A 339 -2.07 -26.47 21.73
CA GLN A 339 -3.17 -25.95 20.94
C GLN A 339 -3.95 -24.92 21.76
N ALA A 340 -4.06 -23.70 21.26
CA ALA A 340 -4.86 -22.62 21.84
C ALA A 340 -5.89 -22.08 20.83
N ALA A 341 -6.80 -21.22 21.31
CA ALA A 341 -7.81 -20.57 20.46
C ALA A 341 -7.23 -19.55 19.47
N SER A 342 -5.98 -19.11 19.64
CA SER A 342 -5.30 -18.18 18.76
C SER A 342 -3.87 -18.63 18.45
N THR A 343 -3.36 -18.32 17.26
CA THR A 343 -1.97 -18.65 16.84
C THR A 343 -0.94 -18.11 17.83
N VAL A 344 -1.10 -16.86 18.27
CA VAL A 344 -0.21 -16.24 19.28
C VAL A 344 -0.29 -17.00 20.61
N GLY A 345 -1.49 -17.42 21.01
CA GLY A 345 -1.68 -18.27 22.20
C GLY A 345 -0.95 -19.60 22.09
N THR A 346 -1.01 -20.27 20.94
CA THR A 346 -0.27 -21.53 20.70
C THR A 346 1.24 -21.30 20.73
N LEU A 347 1.73 -20.19 20.15
CA LEU A 347 3.16 -19.84 20.19
C LEU A 347 3.66 -19.60 21.63
N LEU A 348 2.87 -18.91 22.46
CA LEU A 348 3.19 -18.72 23.88
C LEU A 348 3.22 -20.05 24.64
N GLN A 349 2.25 -20.95 24.40
CA GLN A 349 2.29 -22.29 24.99
C GLN A 349 3.54 -23.08 24.57
N VAL A 350 3.94 -23.00 23.30
CA VAL A 350 5.16 -23.64 22.79
C VAL A 350 6.42 -23.08 23.47
N ILE A 351 6.45 -21.78 23.81
CA ILE A 351 7.61 -21.16 24.47
C ILE A 351 7.64 -21.44 25.97
N GLU A 352 6.50 -21.36 26.65
CA GLU A 352 6.44 -21.27 28.12
C GLU A 352 5.94 -22.54 28.81
N GLN A 353 5.11 -23.36 28.15
CA GLN A 353 4.44 -24.50 28.78
C GLN A 353 5.10 -25.82 28.41
N GLU A 354 5.18 -26.73 29.38
CA GLU A 354 5.57 -28.12 29.15
C GLU A 354 4.41 -28.91 28.52
N PRO A 355 4.68 -29.85 27.60
CA PRO A 355 3.63 -30.63 26.97
C PRO A 355 2.99 -31.60 27.97
N VAL A 356 1.67 -31.80 27.85
CA VAL A 356 0.97 -32.83 28.63
C VAL A 356 1.53 -34.19 28.26
N ALA A 357 1.96 -34.98 29.24
CA ALA A 357 2.51 -36.31 28.98
C ALA A 357 1.48 -37.20 28.26
N PRO A 358 1.83 -37.86 27.12
CA PRO A 358 0.89 -38.65 26.34
C PRO A 358 0.08 -39.68 27.14
N ARG A 359 0.69 -40.32 28.16
CA ARG A 359 -0.01 -41.31 29.01
C ARG A 359 -1.07 -40.71 29.92
N GLN A 360 -1.05 -39.40 30.17
CA GLN A 360 -2.14 -38.71 30.85
C GLN A 360 -3.38 -38.57 29.96
N LEU A 361 -3.20 -38.57 28.63
CA LEU A 361 -4.29 -38.55 27.66
C LEU A 361 -4.76 -39.96 27.30
N ASN A 362 -3.81 -40.88 27.13
CA ASN A 362 -4.10 -42.27 26.86
C ASN A 362 -3.10 -43.19 27.60
N ALA A 363 -3.55 -43.79 28.69
CA ALA A 363 -2.73 -44.65 29.54
C ALA A 363 -2.21 -45.91 28.82
N SER A 364 -2.78 -46.29 27.66
CA SER A 364 -2.33 -47.42 26.85
C SER A 364 -1.02 -47.15 26.09
N ILE A 365 -0.55 -45.89 26.07
CA ILE A 365 0.71 -45.52 25.42
C ILE A 365 1.89 -46.11 26.21
N PRO A 366 2.85 -46.81 25.56
CA PRO A 366 4.03 -47.34 26.22
C PRO A 366 4.91 -46.24 26.82
N LEU A 367 5.42 -46.47 28.04
CA LEU A 367 6.27 -45.53 28.76
C LEU A 367 7.55 -45.17 28.00
N ASP A 368 8.15 -46.15 27.33
CA ASP A 368 9.37 -45.92 26.55
C ASP A 368 9.11 -44.95 25.39
N LEU A 369 7.96 -45.06 24.71
CA LEU A 369 7.59 -44.14 23.63
C LEU A 369 7.27 -42.73 24.16
N GLU A 370 6.59 -42.62 25.30
CA GLU A 370 6.41 -41.33 25.99
C GLU A 370 7.75 -40.68 26.33
N THR A 371 8.73 -41.45 26.80
CA THR A 371 10.07 -40.95 27.13
C THR A 371 10.78 -40.38 25.91
N ILE A 372 10.70 -41.06 24.77
CA ILE A 372 11.26 -40.59 23.50
C ILE A 372 10.60 -39.27 23.08
N ILE A 373 9.26 -39.21 23.10
CA ILE A 373 8.49 -38.03 22.69
C ILE A 373 8.82 -36.82 23.57
N LEU A 374 8.81 -36.98 24.90
CA LEU A 374 9.11 -35.89 25.82
C LEU A 374 10.55 -35.40 25.67
N LYS A 375 11.50 -36.29 25.40
CA LYS A 375 12.88 -35.90 25.10
C LYS A 375 13.01 -35.09 23.81
N CYS A 376 12.23 -35.40 22.77
CA CYS A 376 12.15 -34.55 21.57
C CYS A 376 11.57 -33.17 21.86
N LEU A 377 10.56 -33.10 22.73
CA LEU A 377 9.81 -31.88 23.06
C LEU A 377 10.45 -31.00 24.15
N GLU A 378 11.66 -31.34 24.61
CA GLU A 378 12.43 -30.52 25.55
C GLU A 378 12.66 -29.10 25.01
N LYS A 379 12.45 -28.08 25.84
CA LYS A 379 12.65 -26.68 25.42
C LYS A 379 14.13 -26.35 25.18
N SER A 380 15.02 -27.02 25.91
CA SER A 380 16.48 -26.82 25.83
C SER A 380 17.11 -27.69 24.75
N LEU A 381 17.79 -27.06 23.78
CA LEU A 381 18.41 -27.76 22.63
C LEU A 381 19.35 -28.91 23.04
N PRO A 382 20.27 -28.76 24.02
CA PRO A 382 21.19 -29.83 24.40
C PRO A 382 20.52 -31.03 25.09
N ARG A 383 19.24 -30.91 25.48
CA ARG A 383 18.48 -32.00 26.11
C ARG A 383 17.73 -32.87 25.10
N ARG A 384 17.55 -32.38 23.86
CA ARG A 384 16.97 -33.16 22.76
C ARG A 384 17.97 -34.19 22.23
N TYR A 385 17.51 -35.07 21.34
CA TYR A 385 18.43 -35.86 20.51
C TYR A 385 19.22 -34.92 19.60
N ALA A 386 20.52 -35.16 19.46
CA ALA A 386 21.41 -34.27 18.72
C ALA A 386 21.18 -34.33 17.20
N THR A 387 20.69 -35.47 16.70
CA THR A 387 20.44 -35.71 15.27
C THR A 387 19.16 -36.52 15.05
N ALA A 388 18.60 -36.45 13.83
CA ALA A 388 17.45 -37.27 13.44
C ALA A 388 17.79 -38.77 13.49
N LYS A 389 19.03 -39.15 13.13
CA LYS A 389 19.53 -40.52 13.26
C LYS A 389 19.42 -41.07 14.69
N GLN A 390 19.79 -40.29 15.71
CA GLN A 390 19.69 -40.73 17.10
C GLN A 390 18.24 -40.99 17.54
N LEU A 391 17.29 -40.17 17.05
CA LEU A 391 15.87 -40.41 17.27
C LEU A 391 15.41 -41.70 16.55
N GLY A 392 15.81 -41.90 15.29
CA GLY A 392 15.49 -43.10 14.52
C GLY A 392 16.00 -44.38 15.19
N GLU A 393 17.26 -44.41 15.63
CA GLU A 393 17.84 -45.53 16.36
C GLU A 393 17.06 -45.87 17.63
N GLU A 394 16.60 -44.87 18.38
CA GLU A 394 15.80 -45.07 19.59
C GLU A 394 14.39 -45.60 19.28
N LEU A 395 13.76 -45.12 18.20
CA LEU A 395 12.47 -45.64 17.72
C LEU A 395 12.60 -47.09 17.24
N HIS A 396 13.68 -47.44 16.55
CA HIS A 396 13.96 -48.82 16.14
C HIS A 396 14.12 -49.75 17.35
N ARG A 397 14.83 -49.32 18.41
CA ARG A 397 14.92 -50.07 19.69
C ARG A 397 13.54 -50.30 20.28
N PHE A 398 12.71 -49.26 20.36
CA PHE A 398 11.34 -49.38 20.85
C PHE A 398 10.50 -50.37 20.01
N ILE A 399 10.58 -50.30 18.68
CA ILE A 399 9.86 -51.21 17.77
C ILE A 399 10.31 -52.66 17.97
N ALA A 400 11.62 -52.88 18.18
CA ALA A 400 12.23 -54.19 18.44
C ALA A 400 12.02 -54.71 19.87
N GLY A 401 11.55 -53.86 20.80
CA GLY A 401 11.41 -54.21 22.22
C GLY A 401 12.74 -54.20 22.99
N GLU A 402 13.76 -53.53 22.47
CA GLU A 402 15.03 -53.33 23.15
C GLU A 402 14.98 -52.15 24.14
N PRO A 403 15.80 -52.16 25.19
CA PRO A 403 15.89 -51.02 26.12
C PRO A 403 16.33 -49.72 25.41
N ILE A 404 15.55 -48.64 25.61
CA ILE A 404 15.88 -47.29 25.11
C ILE A 404 17.06 -46.67 25.89
N LEU A 405 17.89 -45.87 25.22
CA LEU A 405 19.08 -45.21 25.79
C LEU A 405 18.74 -43.94 26.58
N ALA A 406 17.56 -43.35 26.39
CA ALA A 406 17.11 -42.10 27.00
C ALA A 406 16.79 -42.17 28.51
N ARG A 407 17.09 -43.27 29.20
CA ARG A 407 16.84 -43.43 30.65
C ARG A 407 18.14 -43.54 31.46
N PRO A 408 18.35 -42.74 32.52
CA PRO A 408 19.27 -43.15 33.57
C PRO A 408 18.57 -44.17 34.48
N VAL A 409 19.07 -45.41 34.51
CA VAL A 409 18.75 -46.32 35.60
C VAL A 409 19.49 -45.83 36.84
N SER A 410 18.77 -45.51 37.92
CA SER A 410 19.33 -45.12 39.20
C SER A 410 20.34 -46.17 39.72
N ARG A 411 21.57 -45.74 39.99
CA ARG A 411 22.66 -46.60 40.50
C ARG A 411 22.38 -47.09 41.93
N LEU A 412 21.58 -46.36 42.71
CA LEU A 412 21.20 -46.75 44.08
C LEU A 412 20.26 -47.97 44.11
N GLU A 413 19.40 -48.16 43.11
CA GLU A 413 18.53 -49.35 43.01
C GLU A 413 19.28 -50.63 42.59
N LYS A 414 20.38 -50.52 41.83
CA LYS A 414 21.27 -51.66 41.52
C LYS A 414 22.16 -52.05 42.70
N ILE A 415 22.56 -51.09 43.53
CA ILE A 415 23.44 -51.31 44.68
C ILE A 415 22.68 -51.90 45.87
N VAL A 416 21.46 -51.43 46.17
CA VAL A 416 20.63 -51.98 47.27
C VAL A 416 20.22 -53.44 47.00
N ARG A 417 20.02 -53.83 45.73
CA ARG A 417 19.72 -55.22 45.34
C ARG A 417 20.95 -56.15 45.36
N TRP A 418 22.17 -55.60 45.22
CA TRP A 418 23.43 -56.36 45.25
C TRP A 418 23.96 -56.54 46.68
N CYS A 419 23.83 -55.51 47.54
CA CYS A 419 24.23 -55.57 48.95
C CYS A 419 23.38 -56.54 49.79
N ARG A 420 22.12 -56.80 49.42
CA ARG A 420 21.27 -57.82 50.06
C ARG A 420 21.62 -59.28 49.71
N ARG A 421 22.55 -59.52 48.76
CA ARG A 421 22.86 -60.87 48.25
C ARG A 421 24.24 -61.44 48.62
N ASN A 422 25.19 -60.66 49.15
CA ASN A 422 26.56 -61.14 49.42
C ASN A 422 27.24 -60.46 50.64
N PRO A 423 26.96 -60.90 51.89
CA PRO A 423 27.46 -60.24 53.11
C PRO A 423 28.98 -60.42 53.37
N SER A 424 29.63 -61.46 52.85
CA SER A 424 31.04 -61.75 53.13
C SER A 424 32.07 -60.91 52.35
N LYS A 425 31.67 -60.18 51.30
CA LYS A 425 32.58 -59.35 50.48
C LYS A 425 32.75 -57.91 51.01
N VAL A 426 31.89 -57.48 51.92
CA VAL A 426 31.92 -56.13 52.53
C VAL A 426 33.13 -55.96 53.46
N LEU A 427 33.62 -57.06 54.04
CA LEU A 427 34.79 -57.04 54.94
C LEU A 427 36.11 -56.76 54.22
N ASN A 428 36.25 -57.15 52.95
CA ASN A 428 37.46 -56.88 52.15
C ASN A 428 37.53 -55.43 51.62
N ILE A 429 36.41 -54.73 51.53
CA ILE A 429 36.32 -53.35 51.01
C ILE A 429 36.89 -52.34 52.01
N ALA A 430 36.81 -52.63 53.31
CA ALA A 430 37.40 -51.81 54.38
C ALA A 430 38.94 -51.74 54.28
N GLY A 431 39.60 -52.80 53.80
CA GLY A 431 41.06 -52.80 53.57
C GLY A 431 41.49 -51.98 52.34
N ILE A 432 40.64 -51.91 51.31
CA ILE A 432 40.89 -51.15 50.07
C ILE A 432 40.73 -49.64 50.29
N ALA A 433 39.85 -49.23 51.22
CA ALA A 433 39.64 -47.81 51.56
C ALA A 433 40.91 -47.12 52.11
N LEU A 434 41.78 -47.87 52.80
CA LEU A 434 43.04 -47.36 53.34
C LEU A 434 44.09 -47.11 52.23
N PHE A 435 44.06 -47.91 51.16
CA PHE A 435 44.90 -47.73 49.97
C PHE A 435 44.38 -46.61 49.06
N ALA A 436 43.05 -46.42 49.02
CA ALA A 436 42.41 -45.34 48.27
C ALA A 436 42.78 -43.94 48.79
N LEU A 437 43.02 -43.78 50.10
CA LEU A 437 43.43 -42.49 50.68
C LEU A 437 44.82 -42.05 50.22
N ALA A 438 45.76 -42.98 50.07
CA ALA A 438 47.09 -42.71 49.52
C ALA A 438 47.02 -42.36 48.01
N ALA A 439 46.12 -43.00 47.27
CA ALA A 439 45.85 -42.68 45.87
C ALA A 439 45.17 -41.31 45.69
N ILE A 440 44.35 -40.85 46.64
CA ILE A 440 43.68 -39.52 46.61
C ILE A 440 44.69 -38.37 46.70
N VAL A 441 45.77 -38.53 47.45
CA VAL A 441 46.83 -37.51 47.56
C VAL A 441 47.66 -37.43 46.27
N ALA A 442 48.01 -38.58 45.68
CA ALA A 442 48.65 -38.64 44.36
C ALA A 442 47.73 -38.10 43.24
N TRP A 443 46.44 -38.37 43.33
CA TRP A 443 45.41 -37.81 42.45
C TRP A 443 45.28 -36.29 42.60
N GLY A 444 45.42 -35.75 43.82
CA GLY A 444 45.45 -34.30 44.06
C GLY A 444 46.59 -33.59 43.32
N PHE A 445 47.77 -34.20 43.28
CA PHE A 445 48.92 -33.65 42.55
C PHE A 445 48.75 -33.71 41.03
N LEU A 446 48.17 -34.80 40.51
CA LEU A 446 47.81 -34.93 39.10
C LEU A 446 46.66 -33.97 38.71
N ARG A 447 45.72 -33.70 39.62
CA ARG A 447 44.61 -32.76 39.45
C ARG A 447 45.04 -31.29 39.41
N VAL A 448 46.11 -30.91 40.10
CA VAL A 448 46.68 -29.55 40.00
C VAL A 448 47.31 -29.35 38.62
N ARG A 449 48.01 -30.35 38.09
CA ARG A 449 48.52 -30.34 36.71
C ARG A 449 47.40 -30.34 35.67
N GLU A 450 46.35 -31.16 35.86
CA GLU A 450 45.14 -31.10 35.02
C GLU A 450 44.45 -29.74 35.10
N ARG A 451 44.43 -29.09 36.26
CA ARG A 451 43.86 -27.73 36.40
C ARG A 451 44.67 -26.70 35.65
N GLU A 452 45.99 -26.77 35.72
CA GLU A 452 46.89 -25.85 35.03
C GLU A 452 46.82 -26.00 33.51
N VAL A 453 46.77 -27.25 33.04
CA VAL A 453 46.47 -27.59 31.63
C VAL A 453 45.06 -27.14 31.26
N SER A 454 44.03 -27.37 32.09
CA SER A 454 42.66 -26.96 31.79
C SER A 454 42.48 -25.44 31.74
N LEU A 455 43.25 -24.67 32.52
CA LEU A 455 43.23 -23.21 32.49
C LEU A 455 43.97 -22.67 31.25
N GLN A 456 45.04 -23.34 30.80
CA GLN A 456 45.68 -23.05 29.51
C GLN A 456 44.78 -23.44 28.34
N GLU A 457 44.09 -24.57 28.41
CA GLU A 457 43.10 -25.00 27.42
C GLU A 457 41.91 -24.04 27.39
N GLN A 458 41.45 -23.52 28.54
CA GLN A 458 40.41 -22.49 28.59
C GLN A 458 40.91 -21.15 28.02
N ALA A 459 42.16 -20.75 28.31
CA ALA A 459 42.75 -19.54 27.72
C ALA A 459 42.87 -19.66 26.19
N ALA A 460 43.34 -20.82 25.71
CA ALA A 460 43.49 -21.13 24.29
C ALA A 460 42.12 -21.28 23.60
N ALA A 461 41.14 -21.88 24.27
CA ALA A 461 39.77 -21.97 23.78
C ALA A 461 39.11 -20.59 23.68
N LEU A 462 39.31 -19.71 24.66
CA LEU A 462 38.77 -18.35 24.65
C LEU A 462 39.43 -17.48 23.58
N ALA A 463 40.77 -17.57 23.43
CA ALA A 463 41.50 -16.92 22.34
C ALA A 463 41.09 -17.47 20.97
N GLY A 464 40.90 -18.79 20.85
CA GLY A 464 40.42 -19.44 19.63
C GLY A 464 38.99 -19.08 19.28
N GLN A 465 38.11 -18.94 20.27
CA GLN A 465 36.74 -18.46 20.08
C GLN A 465 36.70 -17.05 19.53
N LEU A 466 37.67 -16.19 19.87
CA LEU A 466 37.75 -14.83 19.34
C LEU A 466 37.95 -14.80 17.82
N ASN A 467 38.70 -15.76 17.28
CA ASN A 467 38.96 -15.86 15.84
C ASN A 467 37.72 -16.29 15.05
N VAL A 468 36.86 -17.12 15.66
CA VAL A 468 35.66 -17.69 15.04
C VAL A 468 34.38 -16.90 15.42
N ALA A 469 34.49 -15.92 16.32
CA ALA A 469 33.36 -15.14 16.79
C ALA A 469 32.75 -14.26 15.68
N ASP A 470 31.42 -14.33 15.59
CA ASP A 470 30.62 -13.32 14.90
C ASP A 470 30.63 -11.99 15.66
N GLU A 471 30.16 -10.92 15.01
CA GLU A 471 30.13 -9.55 15.57
C GLU A 471 29.27 -9.45 16.84
N SER A 472 28.19 -10.22 16.93
CA SER A 472 27.26 -10.19 18.07
C SER A 472 27.89 -10.72 19.37
N ARG A 473 28.81 -11.69 19.24
CA ARG A 473 29.52 -12.31 20.36
C ARG A 473 30.84 -11.62 20.70
N LEU A 474 31.37 -10.80 19.78
CA LEU A 474 32.67 -10.18 19.91
C LEU A 474 32.77 -9.30 21.16
N SER A 475 31.77 -8.46 21.44
CA SER A 475 31.74 -7.58 22.63
C SER A 475 31.80 -8.37 23.95
N THR A 476 31.00 -9.43 24.05
CA THR A 476 30.96 -10.29 25.25
C THR A 476 32.25 -11.07 25.42
N LEU A 477 32.84 -11.57 24.32
CA LEU A 477 34.11 -12.28 24.34
C LEU A 477 35.28 -11.36 24.72
N LEU A 478 35.32 -10.14 24.20
CA LEU A 478 36.33 -9.14 24.59
C LEU A 478 36.22 -8.79 26.09
N GLU A 479 35.00 -8.69 26.62
CA GLU A 479 34.79 -8.50 28.06
C GLU A 479 35.26 -9.70 28.90
N GLN A 480 35.06 -10.93 28.41
CA GLN A 480 35.56 -12.15 29.07
C GLN A 480 37.10 -12.25 29.00
N ILE A 481 37.68 -11.90 27.85
CA ILE A 481 39.13 -11.92 27.61
C ILE A 481 39.83 -10.88 28.46
N SER A 482 39.27 -9.66 28.57
CA SER A 482 39.84 -8.60 29.40
C SER A 482 39.89 -8.98 30.89
N LYS A 483 38.93 -9.77 31.37
CA LYS A 483 38.90 -10.33 32.74
C LYS A 483 39.84 -11.52 32.93
N PHE A 484 40.32 -12.15 31.86
CA PHE A 484 41.13 -13.38 31.91
C PHE A 484 42.56 -13.14 31.41
N THR A 485 43.41 -12.53 32.25
CA THR A 485 44.78 -12.07 31.93
C THR A 485 45.72 -13.10 31.30
N ARG A 486 45.45 -14.41 31.48
CA ARG A 486 46.26 -15.49 30.89
C ARG A 486 46.09 -15.65 29.38
N THR A 487 45.11 -14.98 28.75
CA THR A 487 44.96 -14.94 27.28
C THR A 487 45.99 -14.04 26.61
N LYS A 488 46.49 -13.00 27.30
CA LYS A 488 47.36 -11.96 26.70
C LYS A 488 48.63 -12.51 26.02
N PRO A 489 49.39 -13.45 26.59
CA PRO A 489 50.59 -13.98 25.92
C PRO A 489 50.27 -14.77 24.65
N LEU A 490 49.14 -15.48 24.63
CA LEU A 490 48.69 -16.23 23.46
C LEU A 490 48.25 -15.28 22.34
N LEU A 491 47.48 -14.25 22.69
CA LEU A 491 47.05 -13.22 21.75
C LEU A 491 48.24 -12.40 21.23
N GLN A 492 49.24 -12.09 22.07
CA GLN A 492 50.46 -11.42 21.63
C GLN A 492 51.25 -12.28 20.63
N SER A 493 51.45 -13.56 20.96
CA SER A 493 52.10 -14.50 20.03
C SER A 493 51.33 -14.64 18.72
N GLN A 494 49.99 -14.63 18.77
CA GLN A 494 49.15 -14.67 17.58
C GLN A 494 49.27 -13.38 16.77
N PHE A 495 49.26 -12.21 17.41
CA PHE A 495 49.44 -10.92 16.76
C PHE A 495 50.80 -10.81 16.04
N ASP A 496 51.88 -11.24 16.71
CA ASP A 496 53.24 -11.16 16.16
C ASP A 496 53.48 -12.15 15.01
N SER A 497 52.83 -13.32 15.04
CA SER A 497 53.00 -14.37 14.02
C SER A 497 52.04 -14.27 12.84
N SER A 498 50.92 -13.56 12.99
CA SER A 498 49.90 -13.44 11.94
C SER A 498 50.25 -12.35 10.92
N PRO A 499 49.95 -12.54 9.62
CA PRO A 499 50.18 -11.52 8.60
C PRO A 499 49.46 -10.20 8.90
N ILE A 500 50.09 -9.07 8.55
CA ILE A 500 49.46 -7.72 8.63
C ILE A 500 48.17 -7.73 7.82
N GLY A 501 47.07 -7.20 8.39
CA GLY A 501 45.76 -7.16 7.76
C GLY A 501 44.96 -8.47 7.80
N SER A 502 45.50 -9.54 8.40
CA SER A 502 44.74 -10.79 8.57
C SER A 502 43.68 -10.66 9.67
N ARG A 503 42.54 -11.35 9.49
CA ARG A 503 41.46 -11.39 10.49
C ARG A 503 41.97 -11.88 11.84
N GLU A 504 42.86 -12.88 11.84
CA GLU A 504 43.49 -13.44 13.04
C GLU A 504 44.34 -12.40 13.78
N ARG A 505 45.08 -11.56 13.06
CA ARG A 505 45.89 -10.49 13.65
C ARG A 505 45.01 -9.38 14.22
N TYR A 506 43.98 -8.96 13.48
CA TYR A 506 43.01 -7.97 13.95
C TYR A 506 42.28 -8.42 15.22
N ARG A 507 41.79 -9.66 15.25
CA ARG A 507 41.09 -10.22 16.41
C ARG A 507 42.03 -10.32 17.62
N ALA A 508 43.28 -10.73 17.40
CA ALA A 508 44.30 -10.71 18.44
C ALA A 508 44.57 -9.27 18.96
N ALA A 509 44.63 -8.29 18.06
CA ALA A 509 44.82 -6.87 18.40
C ALA A 509 43.69 -6.35 19.31
N LEU A 510 42.43 -6.61 18.97
CA LEU A 510 41.28 -6.23 19.81
C LEU A 510 41.37 -6.81 21.23
N GLY A 511 41.76 -8.08 21.36
CA GLY A 511 41.90 -8.74 22.66
C GLY A 511 43.11 -8.26 23.49
N LEU A 512 44.03 -7.51 22.88
CA LEU A 512 45.19 -6.90 23.53
C LEU A 512 44.93 -5.46 24.00
N LEU A 513 43.76 -4.89 23.74
CA LEU A 513 43.42 -3.55 24.20
C LEU A 513 43.27 -3.49 25.75
N PRO A 514 43.75 -2.41 26.41
CA PRO A 514 44.56 -1.33 25.84
C PRO A 514 45.98 -1.82 25.47
N GLY A 515 46.43 -1.47 24.26
CA GLY A 515 47.60 -2.07 23.61
C GLY A 515 48.73 -1.09 23.28
N THR A 516 49.81 -1.62 22.70
CA THR A 516 50.95 -0.83 22.19
C THR A 516 50.59 -0.08 20.90
N ASP A 517 51.45 0.85 20.45
CA ASP A 517 51.25 1.58 19.18
C ASP A 517 51.08 0.66 17.97
N ALA A 518 51.78 -0.48 17.95
CA ALA A 518 51.63 -1.47 16.88
C ALA A 518 50.23 -2.11 16.86
N VAL A 519 49.68 -2.42 18.05
CA VAL A 519 48.32 -2.95 18.21
C VAL A 519 47.29 -1.89 17.81
N LEU A 520 47.48 -0.65 18.23
CA LEU A 520 46.60 0.46 17.89
C LEU A 520 46.56 0.73 16.39
N ARG A 521 47.71 0.75 15.71
CA ARG A 521 47.78 0.94 14.25
C ARG A 521 47.04 -0.15 13.49
N GLU A 522 47.18 -1.42 13.89
CA GLU A 522 46.45 -2.53 13.27
C GLU A 522 44.93 -2.33 13.39
N ILE A 523 44.45 -1.92 14.57
CA ILE A 523 43.02 -1.70 14.82
C ILE A 523 42.53 -0.48 14.04
N CYS A 524 43.28 0.62 13.98
CA CYS A 524 42.91 1.80 13.20
C CYS A 524 42.81 1.50 11.70
N HIS A 525 43.70 0.67 11.14
CA HIS A 525 43.59 0.25 9.75
C HIS A 525 42.35 -0.64 9.52
N ALA A 526 42.11 -1.64 10.38
CA ALA A 526 40.90 -2.46 10.30
C ALA A 526 39.61 -1.64 10.51
N TRP A 527 39.67 -0.54 11.25
CA TRP A 527 38.55 0.36 11.48
C TRP A 527 38.09 1.06 10.18
N LEU A 528 39.02 1.36 9.26
CA LEU A 528 38.69 1.94 7.95
C LEU A 528 37.89 0.99 7.07
N ASP A 529 38.15 -0.32 7.17
CA ASP A 529 37.54 -1.37 6.35
C ASP A 529 36.30 -2.01 7.01
N SER A 530 35.97 -1.58 8.23
CA SER A 530 34.87 -2.15 9.01
C SER A 530 33.49 -1.70 8.50
N ASN A 531 32.48 -2.56 8.70
CA ASN A 531 31.08 -2.15 8.55
C ASN A 531 30.65 -1.25 9.72
N TRP A 532 29.51 -0.57 9.62
CA TRP A 532 29.08 0.42 10.62
C TRP A 532 28.86 -0.15 12.03
N SER A 533 28.46 -1.42 12.13
CA SER A 533 28.23 -2.06 13.44
C SER A 533 29.54 -2.42 14.14
N GLU A 534 30.51 -2.95 13.40
CA GLU A 534 31.87 -3.18 13.90
C GLU A 534 32.61 -1.85 14.15
N TRP A 535 32.35 -0.82 13.34
CA TRP A 535 32.90 0.53 13.52
C TRP A 535 32.54 1.11 14.90
N ILE A 536 31.27 1.00 15.31
CA ILE A 536 30.80 1.45 16.63
C ILE A 536 31.46 0.65 17.75
N LEU A 537 31.59 -0.66 17.58
CA LEU A 537 32.27 -1.52 18.54
C LEU A 537 33.73 -1.10 18.73
N ILE A 538 34.47 -0.88 17.63
CA ILE A 538 35.88 -0.45 17.68
C ILE A 538 36.01 0.90 18.39
N ARG A 539 35.14 1.87 18.04
CA ARG A 539 35.10 3.18 18.70
C ARG A 539 34.97 3.03 20.22
N ASP A 540 34.03 2.22 20.67
CA ASP A 540 33.74 2.04 22.10
C ASP A 540 34.91 1.34 22.83
N GLN A 541 35.61 0.41 22.17
CA GLN A 541 36.82 -0.23 22.72
C GLN A 541 38.03 0.72 22.78
N LEU A 542 38.15 1.64 21.81
CA LEU A 542 39.26 2.60 21.73
C LEU A 542 39.01 3.90 22.52
N ALA A 543 37.81 4.10 23.08
CA ALA A 543 37.48 5.28 23.87
C ALA A 543 38.53 5.66 24.94
N PRO A 544 39.18 4.70 25.66
CA PRO A 544 40.23 5.03 26.63
C PRO A 544 41.59 5.45 26.04
N GLN A 545 41.82 5.29 24.74
CA GLN A 545 43.10 5.55 24.05
C GLN A 545 42.96 6.52 22.85
N MET A 546 41.95 7.38 22.85
CA MET A 546 41.63 8.28 21.73
C MET A 546 42.73 9.33 21.44
N ASP A 547 43.54 9.68 22.44
CA ASP A 547 44.71 10.54 22.25
C ASP A 547 45.75 9.89 21.31
N SER A 548 45.97 8.58 21.44
CA SER A 548 46.87 7.83 20.56
C SER A 548 46.30 7.69 19.14
N VAL A 549 44.97 7.56 19.00
CA VAL A 549 44.29 7.60 17.70
C VAL A 549 44.49 8.96 17.03
N SER A 550 44.44 10.05 17.80
CA SER A 550 44.68 11.41 17.29
C SER A 550 46.10 11.58 16.73
N VAL A 551 47.10 10.94 17.34
CA VAL A 551 48.48 10.93 16.80
C VAL A 551 48.54 10.18 15.48
N TRP A 552 47.89 9.01 15.36
CA TRP A 552 47.82 8.27 14.10
C TRP A 552 47.15 9.09 12.98
N LEU A 553 46.08 9.81 13.28
CA LEU A 553 45.40 10.69 12.32
C LEU A 553 46.29 11.82 11.79
N GLN A 554 47.26 12.30 12.58
CA GLN A 554 48.21 13.34 12.14
C GLN A 554 49.22 12.82 11.10
N GLU A 555 49.37 11.51 10.93
CA GLU A 555 50.24 10.89 9.92
C GLU A 555 49.59 10.83 8.51
N TRP A 556 48.30 11.20 8.40
CA TRP A 556 47.52 11.22 7.16
C TRP A 556 47.46 12.64 6.57
N ASP A 557 48.22 12.89 5.50
CA ASP A 557 48.17 14.14 4.75
C ASP A 557 47.02 14.15 3.70
N ALA A 558 46.80 15.30 3.08
CA ALA A 558 45.72 15.46 2.10
C ALA A 558 45.87 14.55 0.87
N ALA A 559 47.10 14.20 0.48
CA ALA A 559 47.35 13.31 -0.66
C ALA A 559 46.94 11.87 -0.33
N ARG A 560 47.32 11.37 0.85
CA ARG A 560 46.94 10.03 1.32
C ARG A 560 45.44 9.87 1.54
N VAL A 561 44.79 10.91 2.08
CA VAL A 561 43.33 10.90 2.27
C VAL A 561 42.60 10.88 0.93
N ALA A 562 43.13 11.53 -0.11
CA ALA A 562 42.55 11.52 -1.45
C ALA A 562 42.63 10.14 -2.13
N GLU A 563 43.62 9.30 -1.78
CA GLU A 563 43.79 7.94 -2.31
C GLU A 563 42.84 6.91 -1.68
N LEU A 564 42.16 7.23 -0.57
CA LEU A 564 41.20 6.33 0.06
C LEU A 564 40.03 6.02 -0.86
N GLU A 565 39.55 4.77 -0.84
CA GLU A 565 38.26 4.42 -1.45
C GLU A 565 37.12 5.18 -0.77
N ASP A 566 36.02 5.41 -1.48
CA ASP A 566 34.88 6.20 -0.96
C ASP A 566 34.36 5.65 0.38
N ALA A 567 34.24 4.33 0.51
CA ALA A 567 33.84 3.68 1.75
C ALA A 567 34.82 4.00 2.89
N GLN A 568 36.11 3.81 2.66
CA GLN A 568 37.18 4.07 3.64
C GLN A 568 37.25 5.56 4.01
N PHE A 569 37.05 6.46 3.04
CA PHE A 569 37.01 7.89 3.24
C PHE A 569 35.93 8.29 4.25
N VAL A 570 34.73 7.72 4.14
CA VAL A 570 33.66 8.00 5.11
C VAL A 570 34.01 7.49 6.51
N ARG A 571 34.61 6.29 6.65
CA ARG A 571 35.06 5.79 7.96
C ARG A 571 36.15 6.67 8.53
N PHE A 572 37.12 7.07 7.71
CA PHE A 572 38.19 7.99 8.11
C PHE A 572 37.63 9.31 8.64
N ALA A 573 36.66 9.90 7.94
CA ALA A 573 35.99 11.11 8.38
C ALA A 573 35.28 10.92 9.72
N ALA A 574 34.55 9.81 9.90
CA ALA A 574 33.89 9.47 11.16
C ALA A 574 34.89 9.27 12.31
N ILE A 575 36.03 8.62 12.05
CA ILE A 575 37.10 8.39 13.05
C ILE A 575 37.70 9.72 13.49
N ARG A 576 38.05 10.57 12.51
CA ARG A 576 38.59 11.90 12.76
C ARG A 576 37.62 12.73 13.60
N ALA A 577 36.32 12.68 13.28
CA ALA A 577 35.31 13.40 14.04
C ALA A 577 35.15 12.87 15.47
N ALA A 578 35.16 11.54 15.66
CA ALA A 578 35.11 10.92 16.97
C ALA A 578 36.33 11.26 17.84
N ALA A 579 37.52 11.35 17.25
CA ALA A 579 38.76 11.66 17.96
C ALA A 579 38.84 13.13 18.42
N MET A 580 38.27 14.06 17.63
CA MET A 580 38.22 15.49 17.97
C MET A 580 37.17 15.82 19.05
N GLY A 581 36.25 14.90 19.33
CA GLY A 581 35.19 15.05 20.33
C GLY A 581 34.07 16.01 19.91
N ASP A 582 33.13 16.24 20.83
CA ASP A 582 31.86 16.96 20.59
C ASP A 582 32.02 18.50 20.66
N ALA A 583 33.20 19.02 20.29
CA ALA A 583 33.47 20.46 20.32
C ALA A 583 32.67 21.14 19.20
N ALA A 584 31.47 21.64 19.54
CA ALA A 584 30.45 22.23 18.66
C ALA A 584 30.88 23.42 17.76
N HIS A 585 32.17 23.76 17.74
CA HIS A 585 32.78 24.88 17.03
C HIS A 585 33.98 24.51 16.13
N VAL A 586 34.37 23.23 16.04
CA VAL A 586 35.50 22.81 15.19
C VAL A 586 34.99 22.43 13.81
N SER A 587 35.33 23.21 12.78
CA SER A 587 35.20 22.75 11.39
C SER A 587 36.17 21.58 11.18
N PHE A 588 35.65 20.42 10.79
CA PHE A 588 36.49 19.24 10.50
C PHE A 588 37.33 19.41 9.23
N GLY A 589 37.21 20.54 8.53
CA GLY A 589 38.02 20.91 7.37
C GLY A 589 37.68 20.14 6.09
N PHE A 590 36.46 19.60 6.01
CA PHE A 590 35.93 18.97 4.79
C PHE A 590 35.37 20.04 3.85
N SER A 591 35.59 19.87 2.54
CA SER A 591 34.97 20.69 1.50
C SER A 591 33.54 20.22 1.19
N ASP A 592 32.75 21.03 0.48
CA ASP A 592 31.42 20.61 0.03
C ASP A 592 31.48 19.36 -0.88
N ASN A 593 32.55 19.22 -1.66
CA ASN A 593 32.79 18.02 -2.48
C ASN A 593 33.04 16.77 -1.62
N ASP A 594 33.72 16.91 -0.48
CA ASP A 594 33.93 15.80 0.45
C ASP A 594 32.62 15.36 1.09
N ALA A 595 31.74 16.31 1.44
CA ALA A 595 30.42 16.00 1.99
C ALA A 595 29.51 15.27 0.97
N GLU A 596 29.50 15.69 -0.30
CA GLU A 596 28.80 14.99 -1.38
C GLU A 596 29.36 13.58 -1.64
N ARG A 597 30.69 13.44 -1.62
CA ARG A 597 31.37 12.15 -1.71
C ARG A 597 30.94 11.22 -0.59
N MET A 598 30.91 11.72 0.65
CA MET A 598 30.44 10.96 1.81
C MET A 598 28.99 10.53 1.68
N VAL A 599 28.07 11.45 1.33
CA VAL A 599 26.65 11.12 1.19
C VAL A 599 26.46 10.05 0.14
N THR A 600 27.11 10.17 -1.02
CA THR A 600 27.00 9.18 -2.11
C THR A 600 27.45 7.79 -1.66
N ALA A 601 28.59 7.70 -0.97
CA ALA A 601 29.11 6.45 -0.44
C ALA A 601 28.16 5.82 0.60
N VAL A 602 27.67 6.63 1.54
CA VAL A 602 26.73 6.18 2.60
C VAL A 602 25.42 5.69 1.99
N MET A 603 24.88 6.41 0.99
CA MET A 603 23.65 5.99 0.31
C MET A 603 23.83 4.63 -0.36
N LEU A 604 24.90 4.43 -1.12
CA LEU A 604 25.17 3.14 -1.79
C LEU A 604 25.27 1.97 -0.80
N GLU A 605 25.88 2.18 0.36
CA GLU A 605 25.98 1.14 1.38
C GLU A 605 24.64 0.84 2.06
N LEU A 606 23.91 1.88 2.46
CA LEU A 606 22.61 1.73 3.12
C LEU A 606 21.53 1.19 2.18
N LEU A 607 21.69 1.38 0.86
CA LEU A 607 20.86 0.71 -0.14
C LEU A 607 21.15 -0.78 -0.26
N ARG A 608 22.42 -1.19 -0.13
CA ARG A 608 22.83 -2.60 -0.13
C ARG A 608 22.47 -3.31 1.17
N ASP A 609 22.62 -2.63 2.30
CA ASP A 609 22.31 -3.16 3.63
C ASP A 609 21.62 -2.09 4.53
N PRO A 610 20.28 -1.96 4.43
CA PRO A 610 19.52 -1.03 5.26
C PRO A 610 19.60 -1.31 6.76
N SER A 611 20.05 -2.49 7.19
CA SER A 611 20.16 -2.83 8.61
C SER A 611 21.24 -2.02 9.33
N GLN A 612 22.22 -1.49 8.58
CA GLN A 612 23.31 -0.66 9.11
C GLN A 612 22.88 0.77 9.42
N LEU A 613 21.66 1.19 9.06
CA LEU A 613 21.22 2.59 9.15
C LEU A 613 21.41 3.21 10.54
N MET A 614 21.03 2.48 11.60
CA MET A 614 21.18 2.97 12.97
C MET A 614 22.66 3.10 13.39
N SER A 615 23.49 2.13 13.00
CA SER A 615 24.92 2.13 13.33
C SER A 615 25.63 3.25 12.55
N CYS A 616 25.30 3.41 11.27
CA CYS A 616 25.80 4.47 10.40
C CYS A 616 25.41 5.86 10.93
N ALA A 617 24.13 6.08 11.26
CA ALA A 617 23.66 7.33 11.82
C ALA A 617 24.38 7.70 13.13
N ARG A 618 24.64 6.72 14.00
CA ARG A 618 25.40 6.94 15.24
C ARG A 618 26.87 7.23 15.01
N ALA A 619 27.49 6.60 14.01
CA ALA A 619 28.88 6.82 13.67
C ALA A 619 29.10 8.21 13.07
N LEU A 620 28.17 8.64 12.21
CA LEU A 620 28.20 9.92 11.52
C LEU A 620 27.54 11.07 12.29
N ALA A 621 26.97 10.82 13.47
CA ALA A 621 26.33 11.85 14.28
C ALA A 621 27.20 13.11 14.51
N PRO A 622 28.54 13.01 14.70
CA PRO A 622 29.40 14.19 14.80
C PRO A 622 29.46 15.04 13.53
N LEU A 623 29.23 14.44 12.34
CA LEU A 623 29.32 15.07 11.01
C LEU A 623 27.96 15.51 10.46
N ARG A 624 26.89 15.45 11.28
CA ARG A 624 25.53 15.72 10.81
C ARG A 624 25.31 17.12 10.23
N ARG A 625 26.13 18.12 10.61
CA ARG A 625 26.03 19.49 10.08
C ARG A 625 26.59 19.59 8.67
N GLU A 626 27.74 18.97 8.43
CA GLU A 626 28.40 18.89 7.13
C GLU A 626 27.56 18.08 6.13
N LEU A 627 26.88 17.04 6.63
CA LEU A 627 26.03 16.17 5.82
C LEU A 627 24.61 16.71 5.58
N GLU A 628 24.18 17.77 6.29
CA GLU A 628 22.80 18.27 6.25
C GLU A 628 22.37 18.75 4.85
N THR A 629 23.15 19.64 4.25
CA THR A 629 22.88 20.19 2.92
C THR A 629 22.85 19.13 1.82
N PRO A 630 23.88 18.27 1.65
CA PRO A 630 23.87 17.24 0.60
C PRO A 630 22.77 16.19 0.80
N LEU A 631 22.46 15.81 2.05
CA LEU A 631 21.32 14.92 2.33
C LEU A 631 19.99 15.59 2.00
N THR A 632 19.81 16.87 2.34
CA THR A 632 18.59 17.63 2.00
C THR A 632 18.39 17.66 0.48
N PHE A 633 19.45 17.87 -0.30
CA PHE A 633 19.38 17.83 -1.76
C PHE A 633 18.90 16.46 -2.28
N ARG A 634 19.40 15.34 -1.72
CA ARG A 634 18.94 13.98 -2.06
C ARG A 634 17.49 13.71 -1.66
N THR A 635 16.95 14.37 -0.63
CA THR A 635 15.51 14.28 -0.27
C THR A 635 14.58 15.06 -1.22
N HIS A 636 15.10 16.08 -1.92
CA HIS A 636 14.31 17.01 -2.72
C HIS A 636 14.25 16.66 -4.23
N TYR A 637 15.36 16.19 -4.84
CA TYR A 637 15.52 16.23 -6.31
C TYR A 637 15.19 14.95 -7.11
N SER A 638 14.60 13.90 -6.52
CA SER A 638 14.25 12.69 -7.29
C SER A 638 12.92 12.86 -8.07
N ARG A 639 12.94 13.67 -9.13
CA ARG A 639 11.77 13.91 -10.00
C ARG A 639 11.42 12.74 -10.94
N LYS A 640 12.22 11.67 -11.07
CA LYS A 640 11.77 10.46 -11.80
C LYS A 640 12.53 9.13 -11.62
N GLU A 641 13.72 9.03 -10.99
CA GLU A 641 14.52 7.78 -11.10
C GLU A 641 15.26 7.27 -9.83
N LEU A 642 15.26 7.95 -8.68
CA LEU A 642 16.04 7.55 -7.49
C LEU A 642 15.18 7.40 -6.21
N VAL A 643 14.08 6.63 -6.32
CA VAL A 643 13.16 6.34 -5.19
C VAL A 643 13.88 5.77 -3.95
N PRO A 644 14.85 4.85 -4.08
CA PRO A 644 15.51 4.25 -2.91
C PRO A 644 16.40 5.24 -2.13
N GLU A 645 17.16 6.09 -2.83
CA GLU A 645 18.10 7.03 -2.19
C GLU A 645 17.38 8.08 -1.36
N ALA A 646 16.29 8.67 -1.89
CA ALA A 646 15.50 9.67 -1.17
C ALA A 646 14.90 9.11 0.13
N SER A 647 14.49 7.84 0.11
CA SER A 647 13.99 7.13 1.29
C SER A 647 15.07 6.96 2.36
N VAL A 648 16.26 6.50 1.95
CA VAL A 648 17.41 6.31 2.85
C VAL A 648 17.89 7.64 3.42
N ALA A 649 18.03 8.67 2.58
CA ALA A 649 18.41 10.02 3.00
C ALA A 649 17.41 10.57 4.03
N SER A 650 16.10 10.41 3.78
CA SER A 650 15.04 10.85 4.71
C SER A 650 15.12 10.12 6.05
N ARG A 651 15.39 8.80 6.05
CA ARG A 651 15.59 8.02 7.28
C ARG A 651 16.82 8.49 8.06
N LEU A 652 17.94 8.72 7.37
CA LEU A 652 19.17 9.18 8.00
C LEU A 652 19.02 10.59 8.60
N MET A 653 18.33 11.49 7.89
CA MET A 653 17.98 12.82 8.40
C MET A 653 17.06 12.76 9.62
N ALA A 654 16.08 11.84 9.61
CA ALA A 654 15.22 11.60 10.76
C ALA A 654 16.02 11.16 12.00
N GLU A 655 17.04 10.32 11.81
CA GLU A 655 17.95 9.91 12.89
C GLU A 655 18.91 11.02 13.33
N PHE A 656 19.40 11.87 12.43
CA PHE A 656 20.31 12.97 12.81
C PHE A 656 19.62 14.09 13.59
N PHE A 657 18.34 14.32 13.29
CA PHE A 657 17.60 15.49 13.77
C PHE A 657 16.36 15.13 14.58
N TRP A 658 16.26 13.92 15.12
CA TRP A 658 15.10 13.42 15.87
C TRP A 658 14.65 14.33 17.04
N ASN A 659 15.57 15.14 17.58
CA ASN A 659 15.36 16.11 18.66
C ASN A 659 15.39 17.59 18.21
N GLU A 660 15.50 17.88 16.91
CA GLU A 660 15.57 19.24 16.36
C GLU A 660 14.33 19.55 15.51
N ALA A 661 13.22 19.93 16.17
CA ALA A 661 11.92 20.18 15.54
C ALA A 661 12.00 21.07 14.29
N GLY A 662 12.72 22.19 14.38
CA GLY A 662 12.87 23.15 13.28
C GLY A 662 13.51 22.53 12.03
N LYS A 663 14.49 21.63 12.21
CA LYS A 663 15.14 20.95 11.08
C LYS A 663 14.23 19.91 10.46
N LEU A 664 13.60 19.06 11.26
CA LEU A 664 12.65 18.05 10.75
C LEU A 664 11.49 18.71 9.98
N ILE A 665 10.98 19.84 10.49
CA ILE A 665 9.97 20.65 9.80
C ILE A 665 10.52 21.18 8.46
N ALA A 666 11.71 21.77 8.46
CA ALA A 666 12.32 22.32 7.26
C ALA A 666 12.52 21.24 6.17
N ILE A 667 13.07 20.09 6.55
CA ILE A 667 13.32 18.94 5.68
C ILE A 667 12.00 18.38 5.14
N GLY A 668 11.03 18.12 6.02
CA GLY A 668 9.75 17.57 5.60
C GLY A 668 8.99 18.53 4.68
N GLY A 669 9.09 19.85 4.87
CA GLY A 669 8.46 20.81 3.97
C GLY A 669 8.86 20.67 2.50
N VAL A 670 10.08 20.21 2.22
CA VAL A 670 10.65 20.06 0.88
C VAL A 670 10.79 18.60 0.41
N SER A 671 10.51 17.62 1.28
CA SER A 671 10.58 16.18 0.98
C SER A 671 9.31 15.70 0.25
N LYS A 672 9.29 14.51 -0.37
CA LYS A 672 8.02 13.93 -0.86
C LYS A 672 7.11 13.46 0.28
N SER A 673 5.80 13.53 0.10
CA SER A 673 4.76 13.14 1.09
C SER A 673 4.95 11.75 1.66
N GLU A 674 5.30 10.80 0.81
CA GLU A 674 5.55 9.39 1.16
C GLU A 674 6.66 9.21 2.21
N TRP A 675 7.58 10.17 2.33
CA TRP A 675 8.69 10.15 3.28
C TRP A 675 8.40 10.91 4.58
N ILE A 676 7.36 11.74 4.60
CA ILE A 676 6.95 12.50 5.78
C ILE A 676 6.68 11.56 6.98
N PRO A 677 5.96 10.42 6.82
CA PRO A 677 5.82 9.37 7.84
C PRO A 677 7.14 8.91 8.48
N ILE A 678 8.20 8.79 7.68
CA ILE A 678 9.51 8.31 8.09
C ILE A 678 10.18 9.34 9.01
N LEU A 679 10.10 10.63 8.67
CA LEU A 679 10.64 11.72 9.49
C LEU A 679 10.04 11.75 10.89
N PHE A 680 8.84 11.18 11.09
CA PHE A 680 8.20 11.11 12.40
C PHE A 680 8.56 9.88 13.23
N GLY A 681 9.27 8.88 12.68
CA GLY A 681 9.43 7.55 13.28
C GLY A 681 10.03 7.56 14.69
N ASN A 682 11.01 8.44 14.92
CA ASN A 682 11.86 8.44 16.12
C ASN A 682 11.72 9.68 17.01
N THR A 683 10.74 10.55 16.75
CA THR A 683 10.56 11.77 17.54
C THR A 683 10.20 11.43 19.00
N ARG A 684 11.03 11.91 19.92
CA ARG A 684 10.80 11.87 21.37
C ARG A 684 10.95 13.31 21.86
N GLY A 685 9.84 14.05 21.91
CA GLY A 685 9.88 15.48 22.20
C GLY A 685 10.12 15.78 23.68
N ASP A 686 10.98 16.76 23.95
CA ASP A 686 11.01 17.48 25.22
C ASP A 686 10.15 18.76 25.14
N THR A 687 10.11 19.54 26.23
CA THR A 687 9.32 20.79 26.27
C THR A 687 9.75 21.80 25.20
N THR A 688 11.05 21.93 24.95
CA THR A 688 11.57 22.89 23.95
C THR A 688 11.23 22.47 22.52
N PHE A 689 11.22 21.16 22.26
CA PHE A 689 10.79 20.60 20.99
C PHE A 689 9.31 20.92 20.75
N ARG A 690 8.46 20.67 21.76
CA ARG A 690 7.03 20.99 21.72
C ARG A 690 6.79 22.47 21.43
N ASP A 691 7.46 23.37 22.15
CA ASP A 691 7.24 24.82 22.00
C ASP A 691 7.62 25.32 20.59
N ARG A 692 8.69 24.79 19.99
CA ARG A 692 9.04 25.11 18.59
C ARG A 692 7.98 24.66 17.57
N LEU A 693 7.30 23.54 17.82
CA LEU A 693 6.19 23.10 16.97
C LEU A 693 5.01 24.08 17.08
N ILE A 694 4.74 24.56 18.30
CA ILE A 694 3.68 25.55 18.55
C ILE A 694 4.02 26.87 17.87
N ASP A 695 5.26 27.35 17.99
CA ASP A 695 5.73 28.57 17.31
C ASP A 695 5.54 28.46 15.79
N ARG A 696 5.84 27.29 15.20
CA ARG A 696 5.61 27.04 13.78
C ARG A 696 4.12 27.10 13.42
N LEU A 697 3.22 26.58 14.26
CA LEU A 697 1.79 26.67 14.03
C LEU A 697 1.24 28.09 14.12
N GLN A 698 1.85 28.94 14.95
CA GLN A 698 1.43 30.33 15.15
C GLN A 698 2.01 31.30 14.11
N SER A 699 3.09 30.91 13.43
CA SER A 699 3.69 31.73 12.38
C SER A 699 2.77 31.87 11.16
N PRO A 700 2.77 33.01 10.45
CA PRO A 700 1.97 33.18 9.25
C PRO A 700 2.51 32.37 8.06
N ILE A 701 1.60 31.79 7.27
CA ILE A 701 1.93 31.14 5.99
C ILE A 701 2.45 32.18 5.00
N GLN A 702 3.54 31.87 4.31
CA GLN A 702 4.12 32.75 3.28
C GLN A 702 3.39 32.61 1.93
N TYR A 703 2.92 33.73 1.35
CA TYR A 703 2.19 33.78 0.07
C TYR A 703 2.98 34.46 -1.06
N LYS A 704 4.32 34.40 -1.02
CA LYS A 704 5.17 35.11 -2.00
C LYS A 704 5.19 34.48 -3.39
N ASP A 705 5.16 33.15 -3.40
CA ASP A 705 5.27 32.30 -4.58
C ASP A 705 4.52 30.99 -4.29
N TRP A 706 4.00 30.35 -5.32
CA TRP A 706 3.23 29.11 -5.22
C TRP A 706 4.00 27.96 -4.55
N GLU A 707 5.25 27.72 -4.96
CA GLU A 707 6.05 26.64 -4.38
C GLU A 707 6.37 26.95 -2.92
N ILE A 708 6.70 28.20 -2.60
CA ILE A 708 6.95 28.64 -1.21
C ILE A 708 5.70 28.44 -0.35
N ARG A 709 4.52 28.79 -0.86
CA ARG A 709 3.24 28.63 -0.15
C ARG A 709 2.97 27.17 0.17
N ILE A 710 3.15 26.27 -0.79
CA ILE A 710 2.96 24.82 -0.58
C ILE A 710 3.95 24.30 0.45
N ILE A 711 5.24 24.62 0.31
CA ILE A 711 6.28 24.21 1.26
C ILE A 711 5.94 24.68 2.67
N ASP A 712 5.48 25.92 2.82
CA ASP A 712 5.13 26.46 4.13
C ASP A 712 3.85 25.84 4.70
N CYS A 713 2.82 25.56 3.89
CA CYS A 713 1.65 24.79 4.31
C CYS A 713 2.05 23.40 4.82
N ARG A 714 2.97 22.71 4.12
CA ARG A 714 3.48 21.40 4.54
C ARG A 714 4.21 21.48 5.87
N LYS A 715 5.02 22.52 6.09
CA LYS A 715 5.68 22.77 7.39
C LYS A 715 4.67 22.88 8.55
N HIS A 716 3.55 23.59 8.34
CA HIS A 716 2.49 23.68 9.36
C HIS A 716 1.80 22.32 9.58
N ALA A 717 1.47 21.60 8.51
CA ALA A 717 0.85 20.29 8.61
C ALA A 717 1.76 19.27 9.33
N ILE A 718 3.09 19.32 9.09
CA ILE A 718 4.09 18.51 9.79
C ILE A 718 4.11 18.84 11.29
N ALA A 719 4.13 20.13 11.64
CA ALA A 719 4.11 20.56 13.04
C ALA A 719 2.83 20.10 13.75
N ALA A 720 1.67 20.23 13.09
CA ALA A 720 0.38 19.76 13.60
C ALA A 720 0.36 18.23 13.80
N ALA A 721 0.83 17.48 12.80
CA ALA A 721 0.97 16.03 12.85
C ALA A 721 1.86 15.59 14.04
N MET A 722 3.00 16.25 14.24
CA MET A 722 3.90 15.96 15.37
C MET A 722 3.23 16.27 16.73
N LEU A 723 2.55 17.41 16.86
CA LEU A 723 1.82 17.75 18.08
C LEU A 723 0.70 16.75 18.37
N TYR A 724 -0.04 16.33 17.35
CA TYR A 724 -1.04 15.27 17.47
C TYR A 724 -0.42 13.97 18.02
N LYS A 725 0.73 13.56 17.47
CA LYS A 725 1.47 12.36 17.92
C LYS A 725 1.99 12.48 19.35
N LEU A 726 2.37 13.69 19.79
CA LEU A 726 2.78 14.00 21.16
C LEU A 726 1.61 14.09 22.15
N GLY A 727 0.37 13.90 21.70
CA GLY A 727 -0.84 13.96 22.54
C GLY A 727 -1.45 15.36 22.67
N GLU A 728 -0.91 16.36 21.97
CA GLU A 728 -1.35 17.76 21.99
C GLU A 728 -2.49 18.02 20.99
N SER A 729 -3.45 17.09 20.92
CA SER A 729 -4.51 17.11 19.90
C SER A 729 -5.42 18.35 19.97
N GLU A 730 -5.57 18.98 21.14
CA GLU A 730 -6.36 20.21 21.31
C GLU A 730 -5.79 21.41 20.55
N LEU A 731 -4.47 21.42 20.27
CA LEU A 731 -3.84 22.45 19.43
C LEU A 731 -4.05 22.20 17.93
N VAL A 732 -4.45 21.00 17.55
CA VAL A 732 -4.60 20.57 16.16
C VAL A 732 -6.04 20.74 15.67
N TRP A 733 -7.04 20.61 16.54
CA TRP A 733 -8.45 20.76 16.17
C TRP A 733 -8.78 22.07 15.43
N PRO A 734 -8.26 23.25 15.83
CA PRO A 734 -8.56 24.48 15.10
C PRO A 734 -8.02 24.52 13.66
N LEU A 735 -6.97 23.74 13.36
CA LEU A 735 -6.42 23.62 12.00
C LEU A 735 -7.27 22.71 11.11
N LEU A 736 -8.19 21.94 11.70
CA LEU A 736 -9.17 21.13 11.01
C LEU A 736 -10.50 21.87 10.81
N TYR A 737 -10.53 23.20 10.95
CA TYR A 737 -11.66 24.02 10.53
C TYR A 737 -11.58 24.36 9.04
N HIS A 738 -12.73 24.67 8.44
CA HIS A 738 -12.83 24.96 7.00
C HIS A 738 -12.52 26.44 6.83
N ARG A 739 -11.61 26.74 5.91
CA ARG A 739 -11.06 28.07 5.66
C ARG A 739 -10.84 28.21 4.16
N GLU A 740 -10.59 29.41 3.68
CA GLU A 740 -10.36 29.68 2.24
C GLU A 740 -9.17 28.88 1.68
N ASN A 741 -8.10 28.72 2.47
CA ASN A 741 -7.00 27.81 2.15
C ASN A 741 -7.12 26.53 2.99
N THR A 742 -7.49 25.43 2.35
CA THR A 742 -7.67 24.11 2.98
C THR A 742 -6.41 23.24 2.91
N THR A 743 -5.30 23.70 2.33
CA THR A 743 -4.10 22.88 2.10
C THR A 743 -3.58 22.24 3.39
N VAL A 744 -3.41 23.04 4.46
CA VAL A 744 -2.94 22.53 5.76
C VAL A 744 -3.94 21.52 6.35
N ARG A 745 -5.23 21.84 6.32
CA ARG A 745 -6.31 20.98 6.81
C ARG A 745 -6.27 19.60 6.13
N SER A 746 -6.24 19.58 4.79
CA SER A 746 -6.30 18.35 4.00
C SER A 746 -5.06 17.48 4.20
N LEU A 747 -3.87 18.09 4.32
CA LEU A 747 -2.64 17.36 4.65
C LEU A 747 -2.71 16.70 6.03
N ILE A 748 -3.25 17.40 7.04
CA ILE A 748 -3.42 16.83 8.37
C ILE A 748 -4.38 15.62 8.34
N ILE A 749 -5.50 15.73 7.60
CA ILE A 749 -6.48 14.66 7.44
C ILE A 749 -5.84 13.39 6.85
N ASP A 750 -4.97 13.53 5.84
CA ASP A 750 -4.32 12.38 5.20
C ASP A 750 -3.12 11.84 6.00
N TRP A 751 -2.44 12.67 6.80
CA TRP A 751 -1.25 12.23 7.54
C TRP A 751 -1.53 11.64 8.92
N ILE A 752 -2.57 12.07 9.64
CA ILE A 752 -2.89 11.54 10.99
C ILE A 752 -2.94 9.99 11.03
N PRO A 753 -3.63 9.30 10.10
CA PRO A 753 -3.71 7.83 10.10
C PRO A 753 -2.36 7.14 9.91
N VAL A 754 -1.44 7.80 9.21
CA VAL A 754 -0.11 7.24 8.91
C VAL A 754 0.82 7.38 10.12
N ILE A 755 0.73 8.49 10.85
CA ILE A 755 1.60 8.79 12.01
C ILE A 755 1.09 8.20 13.32
N GLN A 756 -0.23 8.02 13.45
CA GLN A 756 -0.89 7.50 14.64
C GLN A 756 -1.86 6.39 14.23
N ARG A 757 -1.42 5.14 14.39
CA ARG A 757 -2.20 3.95 13.97
C ARG A 757 -3.41 3.67 14.85
N ASP A 758 -3.50 4.25 16.05
CA ASP A 758 -4.63 4.09 16.96
C ASP A 758 -5.65 5.24 16.79
N PRO A 759 -6.86 5.00 16.28
CA PRO A 759 -7.87 6.03 16.04
C PRO A 759 -8.62 6.47 17.31
N ARG A 760 -8.29 5.97 18.51
CA ARG A 760 -9.05 6.23 19.74
C ARG A 760 -9.31 7.72 20.03
N ILE A 761 -8.32 8.59 19.83
CA ILE A 761 -8.46 10.03 20.07
C ILE A 761 -9.49 10.64 19.09
N LEU A 762 -9.45 10.26 17.81
CA LEU A 762 -10.43 10.71 16.81
C LEU A 762 -11.83 10.19 17.13
N ILE A 763 -11.96 8.91 17.51
CA ILE A 763 -13.25 8.30 17.89
C ILE A 763 -13.85 9.03 19.09
N GLN A 764 -13.04 9.35 20.10
CA GLN A 764 -13.48 10.10 21.27
C GLN A 764 -13.94 11.51 20.89
N LYS A 765 -13.20 12.20 20.02
CA LYS A 765 -13.57 13.53 19.53
C LYS A 765 -14.87 13.49 18.72
N ALA A 766 -15.02 12.52 17.81
CA ALA A 766 -16.22 12.30 17.02
C ALA A 766 -17.44 12.08 17.93
N ARG A 767 -17.34 11.20 18.93
CA ARG A 767 -18.41 10.96 19.91
C ARG A 767 -18.82 12.24 20.63
N SER A 768 -17.85 12.99 21.13
CA SER A 768 -18.09 14.25 21.84
C SER A 768 -18.85 15.26 20.95
N LEU A 769 -18.42 15.42 19.70
CA LEU A 769 -19.07 16.32 18.73
C LEU A 769 -20.48 15.87 18.36
N ILE A 770 -20.68 14.56 18.16
CA ILE A 770 -22.00 13.98 17.85
C ILE A 770 -22.96 14.12 19.04
N ASP A 771 -22.48 13.92 20.27
CA ASP A 771 -23.29 14.03 21.48
C ASP A 771 -23.74 15.47 21.76
N ASP A 772 -22.90 16.46 21.45
CA ASP A 772 -23.24 17.90 21.54
C ASP A 772 -24.06 18.40 20.33
N ARG A 773 -24.11 17.62 19.24
CA ARG A 773 -24.65 18.05 17.93
C ARG A 773 -26.08 18.60 17.99
N PRO A 774 -27.06 17.97 18.68
CA PRO A 774 -28.42 18.50 18.72
C PRO A 774 -28.52 19.90 19.36
N ARG A 775 -27.73 20.16 20.41
CA ARG A 775 -27.68 21.48 21.06
C ARG A 775 -27.00 22.50 20.16
N HIS A 776 -25.92 22.09 19.49
CA HIS A 776 -25.20 22.95 18.56
C HIS A 776 -26.07 23.39 17.38
N ILE A 777 -26.78 22.47 16.73
CA ILE A 777 -27.72 22.77 15.64
C ILE A 777 -28.76 23.82 16.11
N GLN A 778 -29.36 23.62 17.28
CA GLN A 778 -30.31 24.58 17.85
C GLN A 778 -29.67 25.95 18.11
N SER A 779 -28.42 25.99 18.56
CA SER A 779 -27.68 27.23 18.78
C SER A 779 -27.44 27.97 17.47
N VAL A 780 -26.94 27.28 16.44
CA VAL A 780 -26.67 27.86 15.11
C VAL A 780 -27.95 28.40 14.48
N ILE A 781 -29.05 27.65 14.56
CA ILE A 781 -30.37 28.07 14.06
C ILE A 781 -30.90 29.30 14.82
N LYS A 782 -30.57 29.47 16.10
CA LYS A 782 -30.98 30.63 16.91
C LYS A 782 -30.10 31.87 16.70
N SER A 783 -28.80 31.68 16.47
CA SER A 783 -27.84 32.77 16.28
C SER A 783 -27.81 33.30 14.84
N GLY A 784 -28.08 32.43 13.86
CA GLY A 784 -28.30 32.80 12.47
C GLY A 784 -29.79 33.12 12.23
N ASN A 785 -30.07 34.01 11.28
CA ASN A 785 -31.44 34.34 10.89
C ASN A 785 -32.12 33.07 10.30
N SER A 786 -32.85 32.35 11.14
CA SER A 786 -33.79 31.24 10.89
C SER A 786 -33.59 30.44 9.59
N SER A 787 -33.17 29.18 9.70
CA SER A 787 -33.53 28.10 8.75
C SER A 787 -33.22 28.26 7.25
N LYS A 788 -32.38 29.24 6.83
CA LYS A 788 -32.31 29.69 5.43
C LYS A 788 -30.90 29.78 4.80
N THR A 789 -29.85 29.18 5.37
CA THR A 789 -28.52 29.18 4.73
C THR A 789 -27.70 27.91 5.03
N PRO A 790 -27.80 26.85 4.22
CA PRO A 790 -26.99 25.61 4.29
C PRO A 790 -25.49 25.87 4.13
N ASN A 791 -25.10 26.96 3.48
CA ASN A 791 -23.71 27.40 3.39
C ASN A 791 -23.11 27.81 4.74
N LEU A 792 -23.95 28.06 5.76
CA LEU A 792 -23.51 28.37 7.12
C LEU A 792 -22.74 27.20 7.75
N TRP A 793 -23.16 25.96 7.46
CA TRP A 793 -22.52 24.76 8.02
C TRP A 793 -21.11 24.54 7.48
N LEU A 794 -20.84 25.03 6.26
CA LEU A 794 -19.54 24.93 5.61
C LEU A 794 -18.43 25.56 6.47
N PHE A 795 -18.67 26.76 7.01
CA PHE A 795 -17.71 27.53 7.79
C PHE A 795 -17.91 27.44 9.31
N ASP A 796 -18.99 26.80 9.78
CA ASP A 796 -19.17 26.53 11.21
C ASP A 796 -18.08 25.60 11.74
N ASP A 797 -17.30 26.08 12.71
CA ASP A 797 -16.10 25.39 13.22
C ASP A 797 -16.41 23.98 13.75
N LYS A 798 -17.53 23.78 14.48
CA LYS A 798 -17.87 22.45 15.01
C LYS A 798 -18.34 21.48 13.93
N SER A 799 -19.15 21.94 12.97
CA SER A 799 -19.59 21.13 11.82
C SER A 799 -18.41 20.73 10.96
N SER A 800 -17.55 21.71 10.68
CA SER A 800 -16.34 21.54 9.91
C SER A 800 -15.34 20.57 10.55
N LEU A 801 -15.16 20.67 11.88
CA LEU A 801 -14.32 19.75 12.63
C LEU A 801 -14.89 18.34 12.64
N LEU A 802 -16.21 18.18 12.81
CA LEU A 802 -16.85 16.86 12.75
C LEU A 802 -16.64 16.21 11.38
N ARG A 803 -16.87 16.96 10.29
CA ARG A 803 -16.57 16.50 8.92
C ARG A 803 -15.11 16.06 8.80
N ALA A 804 -14.14 16.89 9.21
CA ALA A 804 -12.72 16.54 9.18
C ALA A 804 -12.39 15.27 9.97
N VAL A 805 -12.87 15.15 11.20
CA VAL A 805 -12.60 13.99 12.06
C VAL A 805 -13.15 12.71 11.44
N LEU A 806 -14.36 12.74 10.88
CA LEU A 806 -14.96 11.58 10.22
C LEU A 806 -14.23 11.24 8.91
N THR A 807 -13.82 12.24 8.12
CA THR A 807 -12.97 12.04 6.94
C THR A 807 -11.64 11.37 7.32
N THR A 808 -10.97 11.84 8.38
CA THR A 808 -9.73 11.25 8.89
C THR A 808 -9.95 9.81 9.37
N LEU A 809 -11.09 9.50 10.01
CA LEU A 809 -11.41 8.13 10.42
C LEU A 809 -11.55 7.18 9.22
N GLY A 810 -12.13 7.61 8.11
CA GLY A 810 -12.27 6.79 6.90
C GLY A 810 -10.94 6.48 6.21
N ASN A 811 -9.88 7.25 6.50
CA ASN A 811 -8.53 6.96 6.01
C ASN A 811 -7.81 5.83 6.79
N TYR A 812 -8.37 5.34 7.90
CA TYR A 812 -7.82 4.17 8.60
C TYR A 812 -8.26 2.86 7.94
N PRO A 813 -7.46 1.77 8.04
CA PRO A 813 -7.90 0.45 7.58
C PRO A 813 -9.21 0.04 8.26
N SER A 814 -10.18 -0.45 7.48
CA SER A 814 -11.55 -0.70 7.95
C SER A 814 -11.62 -1.56 9.22
N ARG A 815 -10.82 -2.63 9.28
CA ARG A 815 -10.72 -3.54 10.44
C ARG A 815 -10.27 -2.84 11.72
N VAL A 816 -9.46 -1.78 11.62
CA VAL A 816 -8.96 -1.03 12.78
C VAL A 816 -10.10 -0.19 13.38
N VAL A 817 -10.83 0.55 12.55
CA VAL A 817 -11.95 1.39 13.01
C VAL A 817 -13.08 0.51 13.55
N GLN A 818 -13.50 -0.52 12.80
CA GLN A 818 -14.59 -1.42 13.20
C GLN A 818 -14.35 -2.12 14.55
N ARG A 819 -13.09 -2.44 14.91
CA ARG A 819 -12.75 -3.03 16.22
C ARG A 819 -12.68 -2.00 17.35
N SER A 820 -12.55 -0.73 17.01
CA SER A 820 -12.33 0.37 17.97
C SER A 820 -13.64 1.08 18.35
N VAL A 821 -14.75 0.79 17.66
CA VAL A 821 -16.07 1.36 17.94
C VAL A 821 -17.10 0.26 18.19
N ASP A 822 -18.18 0.61 18.87
CA ASP A 822 -19.32 -0.27 19.15
C ASP A 822 -20.52 0.07 18.26
N GLU A 823 -21.57 -0.76 18.28
CA GLU A 823 -22.80 -0.49 17.51
C GLU A 823 -23.51 0.80 17.92
N SER A 824 -23.28 1.30 19.15
CA SER A 824 -23.84 2.59 19.59
C SER A 824 -23.31 3.76 18.77
N PHE A 825 -22.02 3.72 18.40
CA PHE A 825 -21.40 4.73 17.54
C PHE A 825 -22.00 4.74 16.14
N TRP A 826 -22.15 3.55 15.54
CA TRP A 826 -22.73 3.40 14.21
C TRP A 826 -24.17 3.88 14.16
N LYS A 827 -24.96 3.57 15.18
CA LYS A 827 -26.33 4.07 15.28
C LYS A 827 -26.38 5.60 15.31
N LYS A 828 -25.54 6.25 16.14
CA LYS A 828 -25.49 7.71 16.22
C LYS A 828 -25.02 8.37 14.91
N LEU A 829 -24.08 7.74 14.20
CA LEU A 829 -23.65 8.21 12.88
C LEU A 829 -24.75 8.06 11.82
N ALA A 830 -25.48 6.94 11.83
CA ALA A 830 -26.64 6.76 10.96
C ALA A 830 -27.74 7.79 11.24
N GLU A 831 -27.93 8.19 12.50
CA GLU A 831 -28.81 9.31 12.87
C GLU A 831 -28.32 10.65 12.30
N GLN A 832 -26.99 10.89 12.27
CA GLN A 832 -26.45 12.10 11.62
C GLN A 832 -26.67 12.05 10.10
N TYR A 833 -26.45 10.90 9.47
CA TYR A 833 -26.71 10.69 8.05
C TYR A 833 -28.16 11.00 7.68
N GLU A 834 -29.12 10.58 8.51
CA GLU A 834 -30.55 10.74 8.26
C GLU A 834 -31.08 12.15 8.54
N PHE A 835 -30.60 12.82 9.59
CA PHE A 835 -31.27 14.00 10.16
C PHE A 835 -30.42 15.26 10.27
N ASP A 836 -29.11 15.21 10.00
CA ASP A 836 -28.28 16.41 10.14
C ASP A 836 -28.52 17.39 8.97
N PRO A 837 -28.65 18.70 9.24
CA PRO A 837 -28.89 19.70 8.21
C PRO A 837 -27.65 20.10 7.38
N ASP A 838 -26.46 19.57 7.72
CA ASP A 838 -25.22 19.81 6.96
C ASP A 838 -25.10 18.79 5.81
N PRO A 839 -25.24 19.19 4.53
CA PRO A 839 -25.09 18.28 3.39
C PRO A 839 -23.68 17.66 3.31
N GLY A 840 -22.65 18.38 3.76
CA GLY A 840 -21.30 17.85 3.86
C GLY A 840 -21.20 16.72 4.88
N LEU A 841 -21.94 16.79 5.99
CA LEU A 841 -21.94 15.73 6.98
C LEU A 841 -22.73 14.51 6.51
N HIS A 842 -23.83 14.70 5.78
CA HIS A 842 -24.55 13.61 5.10
C HIS A 842 -23.61 12.84 4.17
N SER A 843 -22.91 13.53 3.27
CA SER A 843 -21.96 12.93 2.33
C SER A 843 -20.77 12.25 3.02
N VAL A 844 -20.18 12.88 4.04
CA VAL A 844 -19.07 12.27 4.78
C VAL A 844 -19.51 11.00 5.51
N CYS A 845 -20.74 10.95 6.04
CA CYS A 845 -21.29 9.72 6.61
C CYS A 845 -21.51 8.66 5.53
N GLU A 846 -22.11 9.00 4.38
CA GLU A 846 -22.29 8.06 3.26
C GLU A 846 -20.96 7.42 2.86
N TRP A 847 -19.95 8.26 2.62
CA TRP A 847 -18.60 7.83 2.26
C TRP A 847 -17.97 6.97 3.35
N LEU A 848 -18.07 7.37 4.62
CA LEU A 848 -17.49 6.64 5.74
C LEU A 848 -18.09 5.24 5.89
N PHE A 849 -19.42 5.10 5.80
CA PHE A 849 -20.07 3.80 5.84
C PHE A 849 -19.65 2.92 4.65
N ARG A 850 -19.40 3.52 3.49
CA ARG A 850 -18.93 2.81 2.30
C ARG A 850 -17.51 2.28 2.45
N VAL A 851 -16.54 3.14 2.77
CA VAL A 851 -15.12 2.74 2.89
C VAL A 851 -14.86 1.81 4.09
N LEU A 852 -15.76 1.81 5.06
CA LEU A 852 -15.73 0.90 6.21
C LEU A 852 -16.64 -0.32 6.06
N ASP A 853 -17.05 -0.67 4.83
CA ASP A 853 -17.78 -1.89 4.48
C ASP A 853 -19.09 -2.08 5.28
N ARG A 854 -19.84 -0.98 5.45
CA ARG A 854 -21.12 -0.92 6.17
C ARG A 854 -22.24 -0.25 5.39
N LYS A 855 -22.06 0.00 4.09
CA LYS A 855 -23.05 0.69 3.22
C LYS A 855 -24.46 0.09 3.31
N ALA A 856 -24.58 -1.23 3.41
CA ALA A 856 -25.87 -1.92 3.55
C ALA A 856 -26.72 -1.44 4.75
N SER A 857 -26.09 -0.86 5.77
CA SER A 857 -26.78 -0.30 6.94
C SER A 857 -27.57 0.97 6.62
N LEU A 858 -27.24 1.66 5.53
CA LEU A 858 -27.91 2.89 5.09
C LEU A 858 -29.07 2.62 4.14
N GLU A 859 -29.16 1.46 3.49
CA GLU A 859 -30.22 1.15 2.50
C GLU A 859 -31.66 1.39 3.03
N PRO A 860 -32.01 1.01 4.29
CA PRO A 860 -33.35 1.30 4.82
C PRO A 860 -33.58 2.80 5.10
N ILE A 861 -32.51 3.56 5.30
CA ILE A 861 -32.57 5.01 5.48
C ILE A 861 -32.77 5.66 4.11
N ASP A 862 -31.99 5.27 3.11
CA ASP A 862 -32.07 5.77 1.73
C ASP A 862 -33.48 5.60 1.16
N ALA A 863 -34.07 4.42 1.35
CA ALA A 863 -35.44 4.14 0.91
C ALA A 863 -36.47 5.09 1.56
N ARG A 864 -36.34 5.36 2.86
CA ARG A 864 -37.23 6.31 3.56
C ARG A 864 -37.00 7.75 3.11
N LEU A 865 -35.75 8.16 2.90
CA LEU A 865 -35.40 9.51 2.44
C LEU A 865 -35.98 9.79 1.05
N GLN A 866 -36.04 8.79 0.16
CA GLN A 866 -36.68 8.93 -1.17
C GLN A 866 -38.19 9.19 -1.10
N GLU A 867 -38.87 8.71 -0.06
CA GLU A 867 -40.31 8.93 0.13
C GLU A 867 -40.62 10.30 0.78
N LEU A 868 -39.65 10.91 1.45
CA LEU A 868 -39.81 12.18 2.15
C LEU A 868 -39.75 13.37 1.18
N LYS A 869 -40.90 14.00 0.95
CA LYS A 869 -41.02 15.18 0.06
C LYS A 869 -40.51 16.51 0.65
N ALA A 870 -39.97 16.52 1.87
CA ALA A 870 -39.73 17.76 2.63
C ALA A 870 -38.26 18.22 2.59
N ASP A 871 -38.04 19.49 2.25
CA ASP A 871 -36.73 20.18 2.22
C ASP A 871 -36.30 20.67 3.62
N ARG A 872 -36.33 19.78 4.62
CA ARG A 872 -36.12 20.16 6.04
C ARG A 872 -34.65 20.18 6.46
N LEU A 873 -33.74 19.65 5.65
CA LEU A 873 -32.37 19.31 6.05
C LEU A 873 -31.31 20.12 5.29
N GLY A 874 -31.68 21.13 4.51
CA GLY A 874 -30.71 21.80 3.62
C GLY A 874 -30.18 20.88 2.50
N TRP A 875 -30.76 19.68 2.37
CA TRP A 875 -30.62 18.73 1.29
C TRP A 875 -31.88 17.85 1.25
N ARG A 876 -32.13 17.17 0.13
CA ARG A 876 -33.22 16.19 -0.03
C ARG A 876 -32.85 15.11 -1.04
N VAL A 877 -33.47 13.94 -0.89
CA VAL A 877 -33.47 12.88 -1.90
C VAL A 877 -34.76 12.97 -2.71
N ILE A 878 -34.68 12.89 -4.04
CA ILE A 878 -35.85 12.96 -4.93
C ILE A 878 -36.28 11.57 -5.40
N ALA A 879 -37.45 11.45 -6.02
CA ALA A 879 -38.02 10.14 -6.41
C ALA A 879 -37.14 9.31 -7.37
N ASN A 880 -36.21 9.94 -8.09
CA ASN A 880 -35.23 9.24 -8.93
C ASN A 880 -33.89 8.93 -8.24
N GLY A 881 -33.83 9.05 -6.91
CA GLY A 881 -32.67 8.70 -6.08
C GLY A 881 -31.54 9.73 -6.08
N HIS A 882 -31.69 10.89 -6.73
CA HIS A 882 -30.70 11.97 -6.61
C HIS A 882 -30.80 12.64 -5.24
N THR A 883 -29.66 12.82 -4.58
CA THR A 883 -29.54 13.68 -3.39
C THR A 883 -29.06 15.05 -3.84
N LEU A 884 -29.84 16.10 -3.53
CA LEU A 884 -29.48 17.48 -3.87
C LEU A 884 -29.26 18.28 -2.58
N ALA A 885 -28.15 19.01 -2.52
CA ALA A 885 -27.92 20.03 -1.51
C ALA A 885 -28.56 21.34 -1.93
N THR A 886 -29.13 22.04 -0.95
CA THR A 886 -29.71 23.36 -1.14
C THR A 886 -28.63 24.42 -0.86
N LEU A 887 -28.41 25.38 -1.74
CA LEU A 887 -27.48 26.49 -1.58
C LEU A 887 -28.29 27.79 -1.66
N HIS A 888 -28.22 28.60 -0.61
CA HIS A 888 -29.10 29.76 -0.47
C HIS A 888 -28.37 31.05 -0.80
N GLY A 889 -28.81 31.72 -1.86
CA GLY A 889 -28.26 32.99 -2.32
C GLY A 889 -28.84 34.23 -1.63
N PRO A 890 -28.28 35.42 -1.93
CA PRO A 890 -27.20 35.64 -2.89
C PRO A 890 -25.86 35.07 -2.39
N LEU A 891 -25.08 34.51 -3.31
CA LEU A 891 -23.75 33.97 -3.04
C LEU A 891 -22.70 34.81 -3.76
N GLU A 892 -21.59 35.08 -3.10
CA GLU A 892 -20.44 35.76 -3.67
C GLU A 892 -19.20 34.90 -3.41
N TYR A 893 -18.32 34.75 -4.40
CA TYR A 893 -17.07 34.03 -4.28
C TYR A 893 -16.04 34.50 -5.33
N GLU A 894 -14.77 34.19 -5.08
CA GLU A 894 -13.69 34.40 -6.04
C GLU A 894 -13.64 33.24 -7.04
N ALA A 895 -14.03 33.50 -8.29
CA ALA A 895 -13.98 32.58 -9.42
C ALA A 895 -12.67 32.75 -10.20
N GLY A 896 -12.23 31.69 -10.89
CA GLY A 896 -10.98 31.69 -11.67
C GLY A 896 -9.75 31.21 -10.88
N SER A 897 -8.60 31.17 -11.54
CA SER A 897 -7.37 30.58 -11.00
C SER A 897 -6.58 31.61 -10.18
N ASP A 898 -5.97 31.16 -9.09
CA ASP A 898 -5.05 31.97 -8.30
C ASP A 898 -3.94 32.56 -9.21
N PRO A 899 -3.64 33.86 -9.14
CA PRO A 899 -2.56 34.45 -9.92
C PRO A 899 -1.18 33.82 -9.72
N LEU A 900 -0.96 33.15 -8.58
CA LEU A 900 0.27 32.41 -8.30
C LEU A 900 0.28 31.01 -8.91
N ASP A 901 -0.85 30.47 -9.39
CA ASP A 901 -0.91 29.14 -9.99
C ASP A 901 -0.04 29.08 -11.27
N PRO A 902 1.07 28.31 -11.28
CA PRO A 902 1.97 28.26 -12.43
C PRO A 902 1.35 27.55 -13.65
N PHE A 903 0.21 26.87 -13.48
CA PHE A 903 -0.52 26.18 -14.53
C PHE A 903 -1.71 26.97 -15.07
N ARG A 904 -1.89 28.23 -14.63
CA ARG A 904 -2.88 29.15 -15.18
C ARG A 904 -2.59 29.40 -16.66
N LEU A 905 -3.59 29.17 -17.52
CA LEU A 905 -3.49 29.43 -18.96
C LEU A 905 -3.54 30.94 -19.22
N ALA A 906 -2.49 31.49 -19.83
CA ALA A 906 -2.37 32.90 -20.23
C ALA A 906 -2.00 33.02 -21.72
N GLY A 907 -2.53 34.04 -22.39
CA GLY A 907 -2.33 34.27 -23.82
C GLY A 907 -2.40 35.74 -24.21
N GLU A 908 -2.12 36.04 -25.48
CA GLU A 908 -2.30 37.37 -26.08
C GLU A 908 -3.29 37.26 -27.24
N PHE A 909 -4.29 38.13 -27.28
CA PHE A 909 -5.27 38.20 -28.36
C PHE A 909 -5.41 39.63 -28.89
N ILE A 910 -5.83 39.78 -30.15
CA ILE A 910 -6.09 41.07 -30.77
C ILE A 910 -7.60 41.24 -30.81
N ASP A 911 -8.14 42.19 -30.05
CA ASP A 911 -9.58 42.49 -30.04
C ASP A 911 -10.05 42.79 -31.49
N PRO A 912 -11.02 42.03 -32.04
CA PRO A 912 -11.41 42.12 -33.45
C PRO A 912 -12.15 43.42 -33.78
N TYR A 913 -12.58 44.18 -32.78
CA TYR A 913 -13.28 45.45 -32.91
C TYR A 913 -12.37 46.66 -32.69
N SER A 914 -11.40 46.56 -31.77
CA SER A 914 -10.48 47.66 -31.44
C SER A 914 -9.10 47.54 -32.09
N GLY A 915 -8.70 46.35 -32.54
CA GLY A 915 -7.38 46.06 -33.09
C GLY A 915 -6.24 46.11 -32.06
N VAL A 916 -6.56 46.26 -30.77
CA VAL A 916 -5.59 46.34 -29.68
C VAL A 916 -5.16 44.94 -29.26
N LYS A 917 -3.85 44.75 -29.11
CA LYS A 917 -3.27 43.53 -28.55
C LYS A 917 -3.45 43.57 -27.03
N GLU A 918 -4.32 42.71 -26.50
CA GLU A 918 -4.61 42.58 -25.08
C GLU A 918 -4.03 41.26 -24.57
N SER A 919 -3.37 41.31 -23.40
CA SER A 919 -3.04 40.10 -22.65
C SER A 919 -4.31 39.66 -21.93
N TRP A 920 -4.67 38.39 -22.08
CA TRP A 920 -5.72 37.77 -21.27
C TRP A 920 -5.15 36.57 -20.51
N SER A 921 -5.85 36.14 -19.48
CA SER A 921 -5.81 34.74 -19.08
C SER A 921 -7.24 34.20 -19.10
N GLU A 922 -7.36 32.94 -19.52
CA GLU A 922 -8.67 32.31 -19.68
C GLU A 922 -9.41 32.19 -18.33
N ASP A 923 -8.67 32.18 -17.21
CA ASP A 923 -9.15 31.94 -15.85
C ASP A 923 -8.80 33.10 -14.87
N ASP A 924 -8.90 34.38 -15.26
CA ASP A 924 -8.62 35.52 -14.36
C ASP A 924 -9.43 35.42 -13.06
N LEU A 925 -8.77 35.66 -11.91
CA LEU A 925 -9.44 35.73 -10.62
C LEU A 925 -10.37 36.95 -10.59
N HIS A 926 -11.66 36.73 -10.36
CA HIS A 926 -12.68 37.77 -10.26
C HIS A 926 -13.80 37.37 -9.28
N THR A 927 -14.47 38.37 -8.71
CA THR A 927 -15.63 38.13 -7.85
C THR A 927 -16.85 37.80 -8.72
N ALA A 928 -17.46 36.63 -8.51
CA ALA A 928 -18.68 36.20 -9.19
C ALA A 928 -19.87 36.21 -8.21
N THR A 929 -21.06 36.59 -8.70
CA THR A 929 -22.29 36.67 -7.88
C THR A 929 -23.40 35.76 -8.39
N ILE A 930 -23.94 34.91 -7.51
CA ILE A 930 -25.10 34.07 -7.79
C ILE A 930 -26.31 34.63 -7.02
N PRO A 931 -27.25 35.33 -7.67
CA PRO A 931 -28.31 36.08 -6.96
C PRO A 931 -29.47 35.20 -6.45
N ARG A 932 -29.44 33.90 -6.73
CA ARG A 932 -30.57 32.98 -6.51
C ARG A 932 -30.21 31.86 -5.56
N SER A 933 -31.23 31.30 -4.91
CA SER A 933 -31.11 30.03 -4.20
C SER A 933 -31.38 28.89 -5.17
N PHE A 934 -30.61 27.82 -5.08
CA PHE A 934 -30.73 26.67 -5.97
C PHE A 934 -30.38 25.39 -5.24
N MET A 935 -30.77 24.26 -5.83
CA MET A 935 -30.36 22.93 -5.41
C MET A 935 -29.43 22.35 -6.46
N ILE A 936 -28.42 21.59 -6.03
CA ILE A 936 -27.49 20.90 -6.92
C ILE A 936 -27.24 19.47 -6.44
N ALA A 937 -27.19 18.52 -7.36
CA ALA A 937 -26.96 17.12 -7.02
C ALA A 937 -25.55 16.89 -6.46
N LEU A 938 -25.47 16.15 -5.35
CA LEU A 938 -24.23 15.78 -4.69
C LEU A 938 -23.36 14.83 -5.53
N HIS A 939 -23.97 14.10 -6.45
CA HIS A 939 -23.30 13.14 -7.34
C HIS A 939 -23.57 13.47 -8.80
N GLU A 940 -22.66 13.01 -9.67
CA GLU A 940 -22.92 12.82 -11.09
C GLU A 940 -24.14 11.91 -11.31
N THR A 941 -24.88 12.13 -12.40
CA THR A 941 -26.00 11.26 -12.77
C THR A 941 -25.49 9.86 -13.10
N ARG A 942 -25.96 8.84 -12.38
CA ARG A 942 -25.56 7.44 -12.59
C ARG A 942 -26.26 6.82 -13.80
N LEU A 943 -25.65 5.78 -14.37
CA LEU A 943 -26.25 5.00 -15.46
C LEU A 943 -27.61 4.41 -15.05
N SER A 944 -27.74 3.87 -13.85
CA SER A 944 -29.01 3.34 -13.33
C SER A 944 -30.14 4.39 -13.33
N GLN A 945 -29.80 5.62 -12.97
CA GLN A 945 -30.76 6.74 -12.99
C GLN A 945 -31.11 7.18 -14.42
N MET A 946 -30.16 7.04 -15.36
CA MET A 946 -30.37 7.30 -16.78
C MET A 946 -31.27 6.24 -17.43
N HIS A 947 -31.13 4.97 -17.05
CA HIS A 947 -32.00 3.87 -17.52
C HIS A 947 -33.47 4.03 -17.12
N HIS A 948 -33.77 4.75 -16.02
CA HIS A 948 -35.15 5.09 -15.69
C HIS A 948 -35.79 6.08 -16.70
N PHE A 949 -34.97 6.92 -17.33
CA PHE A 949 -35.40 7.86 -18.38
C PHE A 949 -35.38 7.20 -19.76
N ASP A 950 -34.30 6.49 -20.07
CA ASP A 950 -34.07 5.82 -21.34
C ASP A 950 -33.48 4.42 -21.09
N PRO A 951 -34.32 3.37 -21.03
CA PRO A 951 -33.88 2.00 -20.75
C PRO A 951 -32.90 1.43 -21.77
N ASP A 952 -32.90 1.97 -22.99
CA ASP A 952 -32.02 1.53 -24.08
C ASP A 952 -30.71 2.33 -24.11
N PHE A 953 -30.48 3.24 -23.16
CA PHE A 953 -29.27 4.04 -23.10
C PHE A 953 -28.03 3.18 -22.77
N HIS A 954 -26.97 3.33 -23.56
CA HIS A 954 -25.73 2.60 -23.40
C HIS A 954 -24.54 3.54 -23.13
N SER A 955 -24.11 3.61 -21.88
CA SER A 955 -22.82 4.21 -21.51
C SER A 955 -21.69 3.22 -21.78
N LEU A 956 -20.78 3.52 -22.70
CA LEU A 956 -19.53 2.78 -23.00
C LEU A 956 -19.66 1.25 -23.23
N HIS A 957 -19.27 0.77 -24.42
CA HIS A 957 -19.17 -0.68 -24.71
C HIS A 957 -17.88 -1.33 -24.16
N ASN A 958 -17.30 -0.82 -23.07
CA ASN A 958 -16.06 -1.36 -22.54
C ASN A 958 -16.37 -2.63 -21.72
N LYS A 959 -16.08 -3.81 -22.28
CA LYS A 959 -16.16 -5.12 -21.59
C LYS A 959 -15.40 -5.15 -20.25
N ALA A 960 -14.54 -4.16 -19.97
CA ALA A 960 -13.81 -3.98 -18.73
C ALA A 960 -14.59 -3.35 -17.56
N LEU A 961 -15.72 -2.65 -17.80
CA LEU A 961 -16.44 -1.89 -16.74
C LEU A 961 -17.29 -2.76 -15.79
N GLY A 962 -17.41 -4.06 -16.06
CA GLY A 962 -18.30 -4.95 -15.30
C GLY A 962 -19.79 -4.60 -15.50
N PRO A 963 -20.71 -5.44 -14.99
CA PRO A 963 -22.16 -5.26 -15.21
C PRO A 963 -22.80 -4.16 -14.31
N SER A 964 -22.00 -3.32 -13.65
CA SER A 964 -22.51 -2.37 -12.66
C SER A 964 -23.13 -1.15 -13.32
N THR A 965 -24.38 -0.82 -12.98
CA THR A 965 -25.06 0.40 -13.44
C THR A 965 -24.82 1.61 -12.53
N GLU A 966 -23.90 1.50 -11.56
CA GLU A 966 -23.70 2.52 -10.52
C GLU A 966 -22.60 3.53 -10.86
N HIS A 967 -21.90 3.39 -11.98
CA HIS A 967 -20.97 4.41 -12.48
C HIS A 967 -21.72 5.59 -13.14
N PRO A 968 -21.07 6.73 -13.42
CA PRO A 968 -21.71 7.86 -14.12
C PRO A 968 -22.27 7.44 -15.48
N ALA A 969 -23.40 8.05 -15.85
CA ALA A 969 -23.86 8.07 -17.22
C ALA A 969 -22.89 8.95 -18.03
N CYS A 970 -22.15 8.32 -18.93
CA CYS A 970 -21.20 8.97 -19.82
C CYS A 970 -21.64 8.87 -21.29
N ARG A 971 -20.96 9.57 -22.20
CA ARG A 971 -21.37 9.76 -23.60
C ARG A 971 -22.74 10.41 -23.73
N VAL A 972 -23.07 11.28 -22.77
CA VAL A 972 -24.34 12.00 -22.75
C VAL A 972 -24.14 13.33 -23.48
N SER A 973 -24.91 13.57 -24.55
CA SER A 973 -24.92 14.89 -25.19
C SER A 973 -25.66 15.93 -24.33
N TRP A 974 -25.40 17.21 -24.54
CA TRP A 974 -26.07 18.27 -23.82
C TRP A 974 -27.60 18.22 -24.01
N GLN A 975 -28.07 17.96 -25.23
CA GLN A 975 -29.50 17.83 -25.56
C GLN A 975 -30.16 16.66 -24.82
N LYS A 976 -29.45 15.53 -24.69
CA LYS A 976 -29.92 14.37 -23.94
C LYS A 976 -30.03 14.68 -22.45
N ALA A 977 -29.04 15.36 -21.89
CA ALA A 977 -29.04 15.80 -20.49
C ALA A 977 -30.17 16.82 -20.21
N ALA A 978 -30.44 17.73 -21.15
CA ALA A 978 -31.57 18.66 -21.09
C ALA A 978 -32.92 17.93 -21.12
N SER A 979 -33.05 16.93 -21.99
CA SER A 979 -34.25 16.07 -22.08
C SER A 979 -34.50 15.29 -20.79
N TYR A 980 -33.44 14.76 -20.17
CA TYR A 980 -33.50 14.11 -18.86
C TYR A 980 -34.04 15.06 -17.79
N CYS A 981 -33.62 16.33 -17.78
CA CYS A 981 -34.10 17.34 -16.84
C CYS A 981 -35.59 17.67 -17.04
N ASN A 982 -36.07 17.76 -18.28
CA ASN A 982 -37.50 17.92 -18.57
C ASN A 982 -38.31 16.70 -18.10
N TRP A 983 -37.83 15.48 -18.37
CA TRP A 983 -38.44 14.26 -17.86
C TRP A 983 -38.51 14.22 -16.34
N LEU A 984 -37.45 14.63 -15.65
CA LEU A 984 -37.43 14.70 -14.19
C LEU A 984 -38.41 15.76 -13.66
N SER A 985 -38.53 16.89 -14.34
CA SER A 985 -39.51 17.94 -14.04
C SER A 985 -40.93 17.43 -14.15
N GLN A 986 -41.23 16.70 -15.23
CA GLN A 986 -42.51 16.03 -15.42
C GLN A 986 -42.80 15.00 -14.32
N LYS A 987 -41.82 14.16 -13.98
CA LYS A 987 -41.94 13.11 -12.97
C LYS A 987 -42.23 13.66 -11.57
N GLU A 988 -41.67 14.83 -11.24
CA GLU A 988 -41.92 15.55 -9.99
C GLU A 988 -43.18 16.46 -10.05
N GLY A 989 -43.94 16.41 -11.15
CA GLY A 989 -45.20 17.16 -11.30
C GLY A 989 -45.03 18.67 -11.47
N ILE A 990 -43.88 19.11 -11.97
CA ILE A 990 -43.60 20.52 -12.29
C ILE A 990 -44.29 20.89 -13.60
N SER A 991 -45.04 21.99 -13.62
CA SER A 991 -45.79 22.44 -14.80
C SER A 991 -44.85 22.86 -15.94
N GLU A 992 -45.27 22.64 -17.19
CA GLU A 992 -44.44 22.88 -18.39
C GLU A 992 -43.99 24.33 -18.56
N ASP A 993 -44.78 25.30 -18.07
CA ASP A 993 -44.41 26.72 -18.05
C ASP A 993 -43.20 27.01 -17.14
N GLN A 994 -42.93 26.11 -16.18
CA GLN A 994 -41.79 26.16 -15.29
C GLN A 994 -40.60 25.31 -15.78
N TRP A 995 -40.67 24.68 -16.95
CA TRP A 995 -39.53 23.91 -17.47
C TRP A 995 -38.44 24.83 -18.01
N CYS A 996 -37.18 24.53 -17.71
CA CYS A 996 -36.04 25.35 -18.12
C CYS A 996 -35.67 25.17 -19.59
N PHE A 997 -35.99 24.01 -20.17
CA PHE A 997 -35.74 23.71 -21.59
C PHE A 997 -37.05 23.64 -22.36
N VAL A 998 -37.14 24.37 -23.45
CA VAL A 998 -38.32 24.48 -24.32
C VAL A 998 -37.98 24.04 -25.75
N PRO A 999 -38.96 23.55 -26.53
CA PRO A 999 -38.73 23.21 -27.93
C PRO A 999 -38.22 24.40 -28.77
N SER A 1000 -37.30 24.13 -29.68
CA SER A 1000 -36.77 25.06 -30.68
C SER A 1000 -37.42 24.84 -32.07
N GLU A 1001 -37.28 25.82 -32.98
CA GLU A 1001 -37.92 25.78 -34.32
C GLU A 1001 -37.29 24.75 -35.27
N ASP A 1002 -36.04 24.37 -35.04
CA ASP A 1002 -35.20 23.43 -35.80
C ASP A 1002 -35.24 21.99 -35.25
N GLY A 1003 -36.06 21.73 -34.23
CA GLY A 1003 -36.34 20.39 -33.71
C GLY A 1003 -35.44 19.92 -32.56
N GLY A 1004 -34.70 20.82 -31.90
CA GLY A 1004 -33.95 20.55 -30.65
C GLY A 1004 -34.57 21.21 -29.41
N LEU A 1005 -33.90 21.10 -28.25
CA LEU A 1005 -34.24 21.89 -27.05
C LEU A 1005 -33.36 23.13 -26.94
N ARG A 1006 -33.98 24.26 -26.61
CA ARG A 1006 -33.32 25.52 -26.26
C ARG A 1006 -33.67 25.96 -24.85
N LEU A 1007 -32.89 26.88 -24.31
CA LEU A 1007 -33.18 27.50 -23.03
C LEU A 1007 -34.41 28.42 -23.13
N ALA A 1008 -35.24 28.40 -22.09
CA ALA A 1008 -36.23 29.44 -21.88
C ALA A 1008 -35.55 30.78 -21.58
N ALA A 1009 -36.13 31.91 -21.97
CA ALA A 1009 -35.53 33.23 -21.72
C ALA A 1009 -35.35 33.55 -20.21
N ASP A 1010 -36.22 32.98 -19.38
CA ASP A 1010 -36.30 33.12 -17.93
C ASP A 1010 -35.89 31.83 -17.20
N TYR A 1011 -35.10 30.95 -17.84
CA TYR A 1011 -34.81 29.60 -17.32
C TYR A 1011 -34.22 29.56 -15.90
N LEU A 1012 -33.52 30.61 -15.46
CA LEU A 1012 -32.95 30.70 -14.11
C LEU A 1012 -33.94 31.16 -13.06
N ASP A 1013 -35.07 31.76 -13.45
CA ASP A 1013 -36.18 32.10 -12.56
C ASP A 1013 -37.23 30.98 -12.47
N ARG A 1014 -37.19 30.03 -13.40
CA ARG A 1014 -38.06 28.84 -13.43
C ARG A 1014 -37.61 27.79 -12.41
N ASN A 1015 -38.59 27.07 -11.86
CA ASN A 1015 -38.34 26.04 -10.84
C ASN A 1015 -38.19 24.62 -11.40
N GLY A 1016 -38.11 24.43 -12.71
CA GLY A 1016 -37.81 23.14 -13.35
C GLY A 1016 -36.39 22.64 -13.06
N TYR A 1017 -36.16 21.34 -13.28
CA TYR A 1017 -34.80 20.80 -13.28
C TYR A 1017 -34.02 21.28 -14.50
N ARG A 1018 -32.72 21.46 -14.32
CA ARG A 1018 -31.78 21.95 -15.32
C ARG A 1018 -30.37 21.43 -15.04
N LEU A 1019 -29.43 21.77 -15.91
CA LEU A 1019 -28.01 21.68 -15.59
C LEU A 1019 -27.61 22.88 -14.69
N PRO A 1020 -26.54 22.79 -13.89
CA PRO A 1020 -26.02 23.94 -13.17
C PRO A 1020 -25.52 25.00 -14.18
N SER A 1021 -25.58 26.28 -13.79
CA SER A 1021 -24.77 27.27 -14.51
C SER A 1021 -23.30 27.10 -14.16
N GLU A 1022 -22.41 27.65 -14.97
CA GLU A 1022 -20.97 27.61 -14.80
C GLU A 1022 -20.56 28.14 -13.42
N ALA A 1023 -21.12 29.29 -13.02
CA ALA A 1023 -20.89 29.88 -11.70
C ALA A 1023 -21.42 29.00 -10.55
N GLU A 1024 -22.63 28.43 -10.70
CA GLU A 1024 -23.22 27.54 -9.69
C GLU A 1024 -22.39 26.27 -9.51
N TRP A 1025 -21.87 25.71 -10.61
CA TRP A 1025 -21.00 24.54 -10.59
C TRP A 1025 -19.66 24.87 -9.92
N GLU A 1026 -19.00 25.96 -10.31
CA GLU A 1026 -17.68 26.31 -9.76
C GLU A 1026 -17.78 26.68 -8.27
N TYR A 1027 -18.80 27.44 -7.86
CA TYR A 1027 -19.08 27.70 -6.44
C TYR A 1027 -19.22 26.39 -5.65
N ALA A 1028 -20.04 25.47 -6.16
CA ALA A 1028 -20.29 24.19 -5.51
C ALA A 1028 -19.02 23.32 -5.45
N CYS A 1029 -18.20 23.29 -6.52
CA CYS A 1029 -16.92 22.58 -6.58
C CYS A 1029 -15.91 23.16 -5.58
N ARG A 1030 -15.74 24.48 -5.54
CA ARG A 1030 -14.83 25.17 -4.63
C ARG A 1030 -15.19 24.96 -3.17
N ALA A 1031 -16.49 24.92 -2.85
CA ALA A 1031 -16.96 24.84 -1.47
C ALA A 1031 -16.25 25.88 -0.57
N GLY A 1032 -16.19 27.14 -1.03
CA GLY A 1032 -15.63 28.26 -0.27
C GLY A 1032 -14.11 28.37 -0.24
N THR A 1033 -13.37 27.63 -1.07
CA THR A 1033 -11.90 27.73 -1.18
C THR A 1033 -11.45 28.63 -2.33
N SER A 1034 -10.33 29.31 -2.14
CA SER A 1034 -9.63 30.08 -3.19
C SER A 1034 -8.45 29.32 -3.81
N THR A 1035 -8.09 28.16 -3.24
CA THR A 1035 -7.02 27.29 -3.72
C THR A 1035 -7.38 26.62 -5.05
N ARG A 1036 -6.35 26.11 -5.75
CA ARG A 1036 -6.49 25.46 -7.07
C ARG A 1036 -7.53 24.34 -7.09
N THR A 1037 -7.56 23.52 -6.04
CA THR A 1037 -8.61 22.52 -5.81
C THR A 1037 -9.30 22.76 -4.47
N TYR A 1038 -10.45 22.14 -4.23
CA TYR A 1038 -11.15 22.22 -2.93
C TYR A 1038 -10.36 21.57 -1.78
N LEU A 1039 -9.36 20.72 -2.10
CA LEU A 1039 -8.45 20.10 -1.14
C LEU A 1039 -7.31 21.04 -0.75
N GLY A 1040 -6.98 22.02 -1.59
CA GLY A 1040 -5.81 22.86 -1.46
C GLY A 1040 -4.97 22.90 -2.73
N ASP A 1041 -3.74 23.38 -2.58
CA ASP A 1041 -2.81 23.60 -3.69
C ASP A 1041 -1.83 22.44 -3.93
N SER A 1042 -1.78 21.47 -3.01
CA SER A 1042 -0.78 20.41 -3.08
C SER A 1042 -1.25 19.22 -3.92
N GLU A 1043 -0.50 18.91 -4.98
CA GLU A 1043 -0.77 17.76 -5.86
C GLU A 1043 -0.72 16.41 -5.13
N GLU A 1044 -0.04 16.32 -3.97
CA GLU A 1044 0.02 15.10 -3.17
C GLU A 1044 -1.34 14.67 -2.60
N LEU A 1045 -2.28 15.61 -2.53
CA LEU A 1045 -3.65 15.35 -2.11
C LEU A 1045 -4.47 14.67 -3.22
N LEU A 1046 -4.04 14.69 -4.49
CA LEU A 1046 -4.89 14.22 -5.59
C LEU A 1046 -5.06 12.70 -5.61
N LEU A 1047 -3.97 11.95 -5.41
CA LEU A 1047 -3.91 10.48 -5.53
C LEU A 1047 -5.02 9.73 -4.77
N ASN A 1048 -5.39 10.21 -3.58
CA ASN A 1048 -6.34 9.55 -2.68
C ASN A 1048 -7.69 10.26 -2.57
N ASN A 1049 -7.90 11.37 -3.30
CA ASN A 1049 -9.06 12.24 -3.10
C ASN A 1049 -9.78 12.61 -4.41
N VAL A 1050 -9.14 12.48 -5.57
CA VAL A 1050 -9.66 12.86 -6.90
C VAL A 1050 -9.35 11.78 -7.93
N TRP A 1051 -10.21 11.55 -8.92
CA TRP A 1051 -9.95 10.62 -10.03
C TRP A 1051 -9.25 11.30 -11.20
N PHE A 1052 -8.14 10.75 -11.66
CA PHE A 1052 -7.33 11.30 -12.76
C PHE A 1052 -6.42 10.19 -13.34
N VAL A 1053 -5.64 10.49 -14.37
CA VAL A 1053 -4.98 9.45 -15.19
C VAL A 1053 -4.11 8.48 -14.37
N GLU A 1054 -3.39 8.96 -13.36
CA GLU A 1054 -2.49 8.14 -12.54
C GLU A 1054 -3.21 7.11 -11.66
N ASN A 1055 -4.38 7.42 -11.09
CA ASN A 1055 -5.11 6.49 -10.22
C ASN A 1055 -6.28 5.78 -10.91
N SER A 1056 -6.75 6.28 -12.05
CA SER A 1056 -7.78 5.64 -12.88
C SER A 1056 -7.21 4.57 -13.83
N LYS A 1057 -5.92 4.69 -14.19
CA LYS A 1057 -5.24 3.89 -15.22
C LYS A 1057 -5.99 3.88 -16.57
N GLU A 1058 -6.72 4.95 -16.88
CA GLU A 1058 -7.46 5.17 -18.14
C GLU A 1058 -8.54 4.11 -18.47
N LYS A 1059 -8.95 3.27 -17.52
CA LYS A 1059 -9.65 2.02 -17.87
C LYS A 1059 -11.06 1.85 -17.31
N ILE A 1060 -11.44 2.54 -16.22
CA ILE A 1060 -12.72 2.25 -15.53
C ILE A 1060 -13.31 3.53 -14.89
N LEU A 1061 -14.53 3.91 -15.30
CA LEU A 1061 -15.38 4.87 -14.58
C LEU A 1061 -15.73 4.31 -13.19
N SER A 1062 -15.54 5.10 -12.16
CA SER A 1062 -15.79 4.66 -10.79
C SER A 1062 -17.22 4.97 -10.36
N VAL A 1063 -17.74 4.23 -9.38
CA VAL A 1063 -19.03 4.56 -8.75
C VAL A 1063 -18.90 5.94 -8.07
N PRO A 1064 -19.82 6.91 -8.31
CA PRO A 1064 -19.71 8.22 -7.68
C PRO A 1064 -19.69 8.13 -6.15
N GLY A 1065 -18.80 8.88 -5.52
CA GLY A 1065 -18.56 8.90 -4.08
C GLY A 1065 -17.69 7.77 -3.54
N MET A 1066 -16.88 7.12 -4.39
CA MET A 1066 -15.81 6.21 -3.94
C MET A 1066 -14.64 6.98 -3.30
N LEU A 1067 -14.37 8.21 -3.78
CA LEU A 1067 -13.47 9.16 -3.15
C LEU A 1067 -14.26 10.19 -2.32
N LYS A 1068 -13.56 11.02 -1.55
CA LYS A 1068 -14.18 11.94 -0.59
C LYS A 1068 -14.89 13.08 -1.31
N GLY A 1069 -16.04 13.48 -0.79
CA GLY A 1069 -16.71 14.70 -1.22
C GLY A 1069 -16.05 15.96 -0.64
N ASN A 1070 -16.33 17.11 -1.26
CA ASN A 1070 -15.86 18.40 -0.78
C ASN A 1070 -16.66 18.90 0.45
N GLY A 1071 -16.37 20.12 0.91
CA GLY A 1071 -17.00 20.70 2.10
C GLY A 1071 -18.53 20.83 2.02
N LEU A 1072 -19.11 20.97 0.82
CA LEU A 1072 -20.55 21.03 0.60
C LEU A 1072 -21.19 19.65 0.38
N GLY A 1073 -20.38 18.58 0.43
CA GLY A 1073 -20.82 17.20 0.22
C GLY A 1073 -20.84 16.75 -1.24
N MET A 1074 -20.29 17.55 -2.15
CA MET A 1074 -20.25 17.22 -3.58
C MET A 1074 -19.15 16.20 -3.85
N PHE A 1075 -19.48 15.12 -4.55
CA PHE A 1075 -18.54 14.09 -4.98
C PHE A 1075 -18.08 14.32 -6.42
N ASP A 1076 -16.84 13.88 -6.68
CA ASP A 1076 -16.25 13.73 -8.00
C ASP A 1076 -16.33 14.99 -8.89
N THR A 1077 -16.41 16.20 -8.30
CA THR A 1077 -16.40 17.46 -9.08
C THR A 1077 -15.06 17.69 -9.78
N LEU A 1078 -13.99 17.05 -9.30
CA LEU A 1078 -12.70 16.98 -9.98
C LEU A 1078 -12.45 15.50 -10.25
N GLY A 1079 -12.67 15.03 -11.48
CA GLY A 1079 -12.43 13.65 -11.90
C GLY A 1079 -13.69 12.90 -12.36
N ASN A 1080 -13.54 11.62 -12.66
CA ASN A 1080 -14.58 10.72 -13.18
C ASN A 1080 -15.10 11.15 -14.56
N VAL A 1081 -16.05 12.10 -14.66
CA VAL A 1081 -16.49 12.72 -15.93
C VAL A 1081 -16.41 14.25 -15.90
N ILE A 1082 -16.17 14.86 -17.06
CA ILE A 1082 -16.46 16.29 -17.26
C ILE A 1082 -17.97 16.48 -17.39
N GLU A 1083 -18.48 17.63 -16.94
CA GLU A 1083 -19.91 17.81 -16.78
C GLU A 1083 -20.48 19.00 -17.53
N TRP A 1084 -21.58 18.77 -18.25
CA TRP A 1084 -22.31 19.82 -18.95
C TRP A 1084 -22.89 20.88 -18.01
N CYS A 1085 -22.65 22.15 -18.36
CA CYS A 1085 -23.30 23.33 -17.79
C CYS A 1085 -24.33 23.92 -18.77
N MET A 1086 -25.12 24.87 -18.29
CA MET A 1086 -26.15 25.56 -19.10
C MET A 1086 -25.55 26.54 -20.12
N ASP A 1087 -24.40 27.10 -19.80
CA ASP A 1087 -23.83 28.30 -20.38
C ASP A 1087 -23.33 28.07 -21.82
N GLY A 1088 -23.55 29.06 -22.69
CA GLY A 1088 -23.03 29.08 -24.04
C GLY A 1088 -21.61 29.65 -24.10
N PHE A 1089 -20.86 29.24 -25.11
CA PHE A 1089 -19.52 29.76 -25.41
C PHE A 1089 -19.46 30.22 -26.87
N ASP A 1090 -19.11 31.50 -27.07
CA ASP A 1090 -18.91 32.06 -28.42
C ASP A 1090 -17.43 31.93 -28.82
N ASN A 1091 -17.13 30.98 -29.69
CA ASN A 1091 -15.78 30.73 -30.22
C ASN A 1091 -15.17 31.96 -30.92
N ARG A 1092 -15.96 32.98 -31.29
CA ARG A 1092 -15.49 34.20 -31.96
C ARG A 1092 -15.04 35.29 -30.98
N ASP A 1093 -15.45 35.23 -29.72
CA ASP A 1093 -15.02 36.14 -28.65
C ASP A 1093 -14.67 35.31 -27.41
N PRO A 1094 -13.39 34.98 -27.17
CA PRO A 1094 -13.05 34.12 -26.02
C PRO A 1094 -13.23 34.80 -24.66
N ARG A 1095 -13.54 36.11 -24.62
CA ARG A 1095 -14.06 36.80 -23.43
C ARG A 1095 -15.54 36.54 -23.18
N SER A 1096 -16.24 35.83 -24.08
CA SER A 1096 -17.65 35.46 -23.91
C SER A 1096 -17.90 34.73 -22.59
N ARG A 1097 -16.90 33.96 -22.11
CA ARG A 1097 -16.90 33.34 -20.78
C ARG A 1097 -16.97 34.33 -19.61
N LEU A 1098 -16.25 35.45 -19.67
CA LEU A 1098 -16.32 36.46 -18.60
C LEU A 1098 -17.69 37.13 -18.53
N ARG A 1099 -18.52 36.97 -19.58
CA ARG A 1099 -19.90 37.49 -19.62
C ARG A 1099 -20.94 36.45 -19.19
N SER A 1100 -20.64 35.14 -19.28
CA SER A 1100 -21.55 34.05 -18.87
C SER A 1100 -21.62 33.88 -17.35
N LEU A 1101 -20.56 34.21 -16.62
CA LEU A 1101 -20.49 34.02 -15.16
C LEU A 1101 -21.41 34.97 -14.36
N ASP A 1102 -21.70 36.18 -14.87
CA ASP A 1102 -22.41 37.21 -14.11
C ASP A 1102 -23.81 37.58 -14.65
N VAL A 1103 -24.16 37.27 -15.91
CA VAL A 1103 -25.46 37.64 -16.51
C VAL A 1103 -25.90 36.62 -17.56
N VAL A 1104 -27.17 36.18 -17.52
CA VAL A 1104 -27.81 35.46 -18.64
C VAL A 1104 -27.76 36.35 -19.87
N THR A 1105 -26.83 36.09 -20.78
CA THR A 1105 -26.73 36.90 -21.98
C THR A 1105 -27.74 36.37 -23.01
N PRO A 1106 -28.30 37.23 -23.87
CA PRO A 1106 -29.13 36.78 -24.99
C PRO A 1106 -28.41 35.77 -25.91
N LEU A 1107 -27.08 35.75 -25.86
CA LEU A 1107 -26.23 34.78 -26.54
C LEU A 1107 -26.59 33.35 -26.12
N ASP A 1108 -26.80 33.06 -24.83
CA ASP A 1108 -27.01 31.70 -24.29
C ASP A 1108 -28.17 30.91 -24.94
N LEU A 1109 -29.10 31.62 -25.59
CA LEU A 1109 -30.29 31.08 -26.25
C LEU A 1109 -30.03 30.47 -27.64
N ASN A 1110 -28.84 30.66 -28.25
CA ASN A 1110 -28.53 30.11 -29.58
C ASN A 1110 -28.06 28.64 -29.47
N MET A 1111 -28.55 27.77 -30.37
CA MET A 1111 -28.18 26.35 -30.42
C MET A 1111 -26.91 26.07 -31.24
N GLU A 1112 -26.45 27.02 -32.06
CA GLU A 1112 -25.21 26.88 -32.85
C GLU A 1112 -23.92 27.08 -32.04
N MET A 1113 -24.03 27.51 -30.77
CA MET A 1113 -22.86 27.74 -29.92
C MET A 1113 -22.41 26.48 -29.19
N ASN A 1114 -21.11 26.44 -28.90
CA ASN A 1114 -20.55 25.46 -28.00
C ASN A 1114 -21.15 25.65 -26.59
N ARG A 1115 -21.26 24.55 -25.85
CA ARG A 1115 -21.69 24.50 -24.46
C ARG A 1115 -20.50 24.27 -23.56
N ILE A 1116 -20.55 24.87 -22.39
CA ILE A 1116 -19.48 24.74 -21.40
C ILE A 1116 -19.61 23.39 -20.68
N CYS A 1117 -18.47 22.72 -20.52
CA CYS A 1117 -18.28 21.65 -19.56
C CYS A 1117 -17.37 22.13 -18.44
N ARG A 1118 -17.66 21.74 -17.20
CA ARG A 1118 -16.82 22.02 -16.04
C ARG A 1118 -16.29 20.76 -15.38
N GLY A 1119 -15.26 20.97 -14.57
CA GLY A 1119 -14.54 19.91 -13.89
C GLY A 1119 -13.49 19.27 -14.78
N SER A 1120 -13.02 18.12 -14.34
CA SER A 1120 -11.99 17.35 -15.03
C SER A 1120 -12.42 15.88 -15.06
N SER A 1121 -11.76 15.06 -15.87
CA SER A 1121 -12.12 13.65 -15.99
C SER A 1121 -11.01 12.72 -15.51
N LEU A 1122 -11.31 11.43 -15.50
CA LEU A 1122 -10.31 10.38 -15.23
C LEU A 1122 -9.16 10.34 -16.25
N TYR A 1123 -9.25 11.06 -17.37
CA TYR A 1123 -8.18 11.22 -18.38
C TYR A 1123 -7.34 12.48 -18.16
N SER A 1124 -7.71 13.34 -17.22
CA SER A 1124 -6.98 14.58 -16.93
C SER A 1124 -5.66 14.30 -16.20
N MET A 1125 -4.65 15.12 -16.47
CA MET A 1125 -3.33 15.04 -15.83
C MET A 1125 -3.35 15.75 -14.47
N ALA A 1126 -2.47 15.35 -13.54
CA ALA A 1126 -2.39 15.96 -12.21
C ALA A 1126 -2.31 17.50 -12.25
N TYR A 1127 -1.52 18.06 -13.18
CA TYR A 1127 -1.27 19.51 -13.29
C TYR A 1127 -2.43 20.29 -13.95
N SER A 1128 -3.39 19.63 -14.62
CA SER A 1128 -4.53 20.32 -15.24
C SER A 1128 -5.74 20.44 -14.30
N LEU A 1129 -5.82 19.59 -13.27
CA LEU A 1129 -6.91 19.58 -12.30
C LEU A 1129 -7.02 20.90 -11.54
N ARG A 1130 -8.14 21.61 -11.70
CA ARG A 1130 -8.45 22.85 -10.96
C ARG A 1130 -9.96 23.09 -10.92
N ALA A 1131 -10.44 23.79 -9.89
CA ALA A 1131 -11.87 24.14 -9.80
C ALA A 1131 -12.33 25.08 -10.94
N ALA A 1132 -11.40 25.86 -11.49
CA ALA A 1132 -11.62 26.75 -12.62
C ALA A 1132 -11.52 26.06 -14.01
N ASP A 1133 -11.21 24.76 -14.06
CA ASP A 1133 -11.02 24.02 -15.32
C ASP A 1133 -12.33 23.94 -16.09
N TYR A 1134 -12.26 24.11 -17.41
CA TYR A 1134 -13.42 24.09 -18.29
C TYR A 1134 -13.05 23.56 -19.67
N GLY A 1135 -14.04 23.02 -20.36
CA GLY A 1135 -14.02 22.75 -21.78
C GLY A 1135 -15.21 23.41 -22.46
N ASN A 1136 -15.15 23.57 -23.78
CA ASN A 1136 -16.30 24.02 -24.57
C ASN A 1136 -16.46 23.12 -25.79
N PHE A 1137 -17.66 22.60 -25.99
CA PHE A 1137 -17.91 21.59 -27.01
C PHE A 1137 -19.28 21.80 -27.67
N PRO A 1138 -19.50 21.40 -28.93
CA PRO A 1138 -20.81 21.44 -29.54
C PRO A 1138 -21.85 20.69 -28.70
N SER A 1139 -23.12 21.13 -28.71
CA SER A 1139 -24.19 20.50 -27.91
C SER A 1139 -24.45 19.01 -28.22
N THR A 1140 -23.97 18.52 -29.38
CA THR A 1140 -24.05 17.11 -29.79
C THR A 1140 -22.82 16.27 -29.40
N TYR A 1141 -21.78 16.88 -28.84
CA TYR A 1141 -20.56 16.19 -28.42
C TYR A 1141 -20.87 15.13 -27.35
N ARG A 1142 -20.19 13.99 -27.43
CA ARG A 1142 -20.43 12.82 -26.56
C ARG A 1142 -19.21 11.90 -26.54
N GLU A 1143 -18.31 12.15 -25.60
CA GLU A 1143 -17.15 11.28 -25.35
C GLU A 1143 -17.31 10.42 -24.10
N GLY A 1144 -16.44 9.42 -23.97
CA GLY A 1144 -16.46 8.44 -22.88
C GLY A 1144 -16.31 9.03 -21.48
N ASN A 1145 -15.90 10.28 -21.36
CA ASN A 1145 -15.77 11.07 -20.13
C ASN A 1145 -16.79 12.21 -20.02
N THR A 1146 -17.79 12.33 -20.90
CA THR A 1146 -18.80 13.40 -20.83
C THR A 1146 -20.05 12.95 -20.09
N GLY A 1147 -20.41 13.62 -19.01
CA GLY A 1147 -21.64 13.38 -18.25
C GLY A 1147 -22.26 14.68 -17.74
N PHE A 1148 -23.06 14.59 -16.68
CA PHE A 1148 -23.75 15.75 -16.12
C PHE A 1148 -24.28 15.50 -14.71
N ARG A 1149 -24.50 16.58 -13.96
CA ARG A 1149 -25.29 16.59 -12.73
C ARG A 1149 -26.47 17.55 -12.86
N ILE A 1150 -27.52 17.30 -12.09
CA ILE A 1150 -28.74 18.11 -12.13
C ILE A 1150 -28.71 19.24 -11.10
N ALA A 1151 -29.37 20.33 -11.43
CA ALA A 1151 -29.62 21.48 -10.57
C ALA A 1151 -31.07 21.96 -10.73
N ARG A 1152 -31.52 22.82 -9.82
CA ARG A 1152 -32.87 23.39 -9.81
C ARG A 1152 -32.91 24.72 -9.08
N THR A 1153 -33.47 25.77 -9.67
CA THR A 1153 -33.68 27.02 -8.93
C THR A 1153 -34.81 26.85 -7.91
N LEU A 1154 -34.62 27.38 -6.70
CA LEU A 1154 -35.69 27.48 -5.70
C LEU A 1154 -36.53 28.73 -5.96
N ALA A 1155 -37.86 28.57 -5.95
CA ALA A 1155 -38.77 29.70 -6.04
C ALA A 1155 -38.52 30.69 -4.88
N LYS A 1156 -38.54 31.99 -5.20
CA LYS A 1156 -38.31 33.08 -4.24
C LYS A 1156 -39.35 33.12 -3.12
#